data_AF-A0A5N4A0J4-F1
#
_entry.id   AF-A0A5N4A0J4-F1
#
_cell.length_a   1.000
_cell.length_b   1.000
_cell.length_c   1.000
_cell.angle_alpha   90.00
_cell.angle_beta   90.00
_cell.angle_gamma   90.00
#
_symmetry.space_group_name_H-M   'P 1'
#
loop_
_entity.id
_entity.type
_entity.pdbx_description
1 polymer ?
#
loop_
_entity_poly.entity_id
_entity_poly.type
_entity_poly.pdbx_seq_one_letter_code
_entity_poly.pdbx_strand_id
1 'polypeptide(L)'
;MAVSLVSRLAMMLMHWFSRRNIPHLYFVLLLRSSVRDFPSVDCAVTILSLYLRNQLLLSENTATIIYHVFIMICYVVPIAGAVCADSFLGRYRTILYFSLIYLAGNVLMCLASVPSSNTSRMLLTSFGLGLIAIGTGGIKPCVAAFGGDQFHLPQQQELLQHFFSIFYFSINLGGFVGMILTPILRKSVTCFGEDTCYPLGFGFPALLMLLALLMFMLGKPFYRLKTPKENVMLKFIQCTLYAVSQKVKNKTVKYEHWLDYAKDKFPDNKLISDMKTVFAVLLLFAPLPIFWSLFDQQGSRWTFQASRMDGSALGSQILPDQMQVINPAIVLVLIPIFDRLLYPLLNRIHVLECPLHRMAVGGIIAGAAFLSAGILELVLETTYPDIPAKNRASFNFINTLPCDILINSPVNGMQALCASMLYHLKNLPARNNTTYNIMVEAPTSCGNLELENEKFNFELVAAALQIDTILVTVNSHNEVVAYVTEPIDFKRSLNGKPKIRIVYIGNAEVFHNITISLANAEGLNDVYFVDYKPQKHMAVSAYLELPPGEYTYLVKCRENENLYGNVTRLELGGIYTLVIRQHLDKIDFAKVYTMSPPNSIPMTWLIPQYFLISIAEIMFGIAGLEFSFTQAPKCLKTVTIAGWYLSVAVGNFFVIVITQANFFRSQAYEFFLFAILIVVDMIVFTEMAVTYKITVPEPDSSEFILLNEEAIPLLEPASMLANTCSLYS
;
A
#
# COMPACT_ATOMS: atom_id res chain seq x y z
N MET A 1 10.29 -24.55 3.84
CA MET A 1 9.50 -24.65 5.09
C MET A 1 8.01 -24.31 4.87
N ALA A 2 7.65 -23.20 4.23
CA ALA A 2 6.25 -22.84 3.94
C ALA A 2 5.48 -23.86 3.08
N VAL A 3 6.10 -24.39 2.02
CA VAL A 3 5.49 -25.48 1.20
C VAL A 3 5.23 -26.74 2.05
N SER A 4 6.11 -27.02 3.02
CA SER A 4 5.94 -28.12 3.97
C SER A 4 4.85 -27.83 5.00
N LEU A 5 4.71 -26.57 5.46
CA LEU A 5 3.64 -26.14 6.36
C LEU A 5 2.26 -26.21 5.67
N VAL A 6 2.15 -25.72 4.43
CA VAL A 6 0.94 -25.82 3.60
C VAL A 6 0.63 -27.28 3.28
N SER A 7 1.63 -28.09 2.96
CA SER A 7 1.47 -29.54 2.75
C SER A 7 1.02 -30.27 4.02
N ARG A 8 1.54 -29.90 5.19
CA ARG A 8 1.13 -30.45 6.50
C ARG A 8 -0.26 -29.99 6.93
N LEU A 9 -0.63 -28.74 6.70
CA LEU A 9 -1.98 -28.23 6.90
C LEU A 9 -2.96 -28.91 5.95
N ALA A 10 -2.60 -29.09 4.67
CA ALA A 10 -3.37 -29.85 3.71
C ALA A 10 -3.51 -31.32 4.11
N MET A 11 -2.47 -31.93 4.69
CA MET A 11 -2.51 -33.30 5.24
C MET A 11 -3.35 -33.40 6.53
N MET A 12 -3.28 -32.41 7.42
CA MET A 12 -4.13 -32.35 8.61
C MET A 12 -5.60 -32.18 8.23
N LEU A 13 -5.88 -31.31 7.26
CA LEU A 13 -7.20 -31.16 6.67
C LEU A 13 -7.62 -32.46 5.98
N MET A 14 -6.75 -33.12 5.19
CA MET A 14 -7.01 -34.45 4.60
C MET A 14 -7.45 -35.45 5.68
N HIS A 15 -6.75 -35.50 6.81
CA HIS A 15 -7.03 -36.46 7.87
C HIS A 15 -8.34 -36.14 8.61
N TRP A 16 -8.65 -34.85 8.78
CA TRP A 16 -9.91 -34.37 9.35
C TRP A 16 -11.10 -34.62 8.42
N PHE A 17 -10.95 -34.40 7.11
CA PHE A 17 -11.98 -34.62 6.08
C PHE A 17 -12.23 -36.10 5.80
N SER A 18 -11.18 -36.93 5.79
CA SER A 18 -11.28 -38.39 5.64
C SER A 18 -12.11 -39.02 6.75
N ARG A 19 -12.10 -38.45 7.96
CA ARG A 19 -12.94 -38.91 9.08
C ARG A 19 -14.42 -38.57 8.95
N ARG A 20 -14.84 -37.69 8.04
CA ARG A 20 -16.24 -37.19 7.92
C ARG A 20 -17.00 -37.66 6.67
N ASN A 21 -16.47 -38.60 5.88
CA ASN A 21 -17.16 -39.16 4.69
C ASN A 21 -17.66 -38.10 3.69
N ILE A 22 -16.90 -37.01 3.53
CA ILE A 22 -17.21 -35.94 2.58
C ILE A 22 -16.70 -36.36 1.18
N PRO A 23 -17.55 -36.42 0.14
CA PRO A 23 -17.17 -36.84 -1.22
C PRO A 23 -15.91 -36.17 -1.80
N HIS A 24 -15.08 -36.95 -2.49
CA HIS A 24 -13.78 -36.54 -3.06
C HIS A 24 -13.82 -35.32 -4.00
N LEU A 25 -14.97 -35.03 -4.60
CA LEU A 25 -15.22 -33.82 -5.41
C LEU A 25 -15.08 -32.52 -4.59
N TYR A 26 -15.52 -32.54 -3.33
CA TYR A 26 -15.46 -31.39 -2.42
C TYR A 26 -14.03 -31.05 -2.05
N PHE A 27 -13.17 -32.07 -1.91
CA PHE A 27 -11.75 -31.92 -1.62
C PHE A 27 -11.00 -31.20 -2.74
N VAL A 28 -11.26 -31.52 -4.01
CA VAL A 28 -10.56 -30.89 -5.15
C VAL A 28 -10.95 -29.43 -5.32
N LEU A 29 -12.20 -29.07 -5.06
CA LEU A 29 -12.68 -27.68 -5.14
C LEU A 29 -12.27 -26.84 -3.93
N LEU A 30 -12.28 -27.42 -2.73
CA LEU A 30 -11.78 -26.77 -1.52
C LEU A 30 -10.26 -26.63 -1.55
N LEU A 31 -9.48 -27.63 -2.00
CA LEU A 31 -8.03 -27.43 -2.20
C LEU A 31 -7.76 -26.42 -3.31
N ARG A 32 -8.51 -26.44 -4.41
CA ARG A 32 -8.33 -25.42 -5.46
C ARG A 32 -8.61 -24.02 -4.93
N SER A 33 -9.69 -23.82 -4.18
CA SER A 33 -9.95 -22.53 -3.55
C SER A 33 -8.88 -22.19 -2.52
N SER A 34 -8.46 -23.16 -1.71
CA SER A 34 -7.39 -23.00 -0.71
C SER A 34 -5.97 -22.98 -1.30
N VAL A 35 -5.78 -23.06 -2.62
CA VAL A 35 -4.47 -22.90 -3.28
C VAL A 35 -4.50 -21.71 -4.25
N ARG A 36 -5.66 -21.40 -4.85
CA ARG A 36 -5.87 -20.24 -5.72
C ARG A 36 -6.13 -18.95 -4.92
N ASP A 37 -7.01 -19.02 -3.93
CA ASP A 37 -7.39 -17.87 -3.10
C ASP A 37 -6.40 -17.69 -1.93
N PHE A 38 -5.28 -18.41 -2.01
CA PHE A 38 -4.33 -18.64 -0.93
C PHE A 38 -2.91 -18.26 -1.33
N PRO A 39 -2.65 -17.41 -2.38
CA PRO A 39 -2.64 -15.96 -2.14
C PRO A 39 -2.36 -15.00 -3.36
N SER A 40 -2.80 -15.25 -4.61
CA SER A 40 -2.05 -14.65 -5.74
C SER A 40 -2.23 -13.13 -5.97
N VAL A 41 -3.39 -12.54 -5.72
CA VAL A 41 -3.55 -11.07 -5.86
C VAL A 41 -2.96 -10.38 -4.66
N ASP A 42 -3.35 -10.79 -3.46
CA ASP A 42 -2.93 -10.14 -2.21
C ASP A 42 -1.41 -10.18 -2.04
N CYS A 43 -0.75 -11.29 -2.38
CA CYS A 43 0.71 -11.35 -2.38
C CYS A 43 1.35 -10.35 -3.34
N ALA A 44 0.85 -10.29 -4.57
CA ALA A 44 1.40 -9.38 -5.58
C ALA A 44 1.21 -7.93 -5.14
N VAL A 45 0.00 -7.60 -4.66
CA VAL A 45 -0.40 -6.29 -4.16
C VAL A 45 0.43 -5.85 -2.95
N THR A 46 0.73 -6.77 -2.02
CA THR A 46 1.49 -6.51 -0.80
C THR A 46 2.84 -5.83 -1.10
N ILE A 47 3.57 -6.35 -2.08
CA ILE A 47 4.91 -5.85 -2.44
C ILE A 47 4.90 -4.87 -3.62
N LEU A 48 3.76 -4.66 -4.28
CA LEU A 48 3.66 -3.92 -5.54
C LEU A 48 4.02 -2.44 -5.38
N SER A 49 3.50 -1.76 -4.36
CA SER A 49 3.75 -0.33 -4.16
C SER A 49 5.25 -0.04 -3.95
N LEU A 50 5.94 -0.89 -3.18
CA LEU A 50 7.39 -0.80 -3.00
C LEU A 50 8.16 -1.20 -4.26
N TYR A 51 7.70 -2.19 -5.04
CA TYR A 51 8.31 -2.53 -6.34
C TYR A 51 8.26 -1.33 -7.29
N LEU A 52 7.09 -0.71 -7.47
CA LEU A 52 6.90 0.45 -8.34
C LEU A 52 7.78 1.63 -7.92
N ARG A 53 7.88 1.90 -6.61
CA ARG A 53 8.72 3.00 -6.09
C ARG A 53 10.21 2.69 -6.17
N ASN A 54 10.64 1.53 -5.68
CA ASN A 54 12.05 1.26 -5.42
C ASN A 54 12.77 0.67 -6.63
N GLN A 55 12.08 -0.15 -7.43
CA GLN A 55 12.70 -0.87 -8.57
C GLN A 55 12.49 -0.16 -9.89
N LEU A 56 11.29 0.40 -10.11
CA LEU A 56 11.00 1.22 -11.29
C LEU A 56 11.30 2.71 -11.08
N LEU A 57 11.73 3.10 -9.87
CA LEU A 57 12.12 4.47 -9.51
C LEU A 57 11.01 5.50 -9.77
N LEU A 58 9.75 5.08 -9.61
CA LEU A 58 8.59 5.95 -9.79
C LEU A 58 8.36 6.81 -8.54
N SER A 59 7.76 7.99 -8.73
CA SER A 59 7.29 8.80 -7.60
C SER A 59 6.21 8.05 -6.82
N GLU A 60 6.07 8.33 -5.52
CA GLU A 60 5.03 7.72 -4.68
C GLU A 60 3.62 7.98 -5.23
N ASN A 61 3.37 9.17 -5.79
CA ASN A 61 2.11 9.50 -6.44
C ASN A 61 1.87 8.64 -7.69
N THR A 62 2.88 8.48 -8.55
CA THR A 62 2.77 7.63 -9.75
C THR A 62 2.58 6.16 -9.39
N ALA A 63 3.32 5.66 -8.39
CA ALA A 63 3.18 4.30 -7.88
C ALA A 63 1.78 4.06 -7.29
N THR A 64 1.25 5.02 -6.53
CA THR A 64 -0.12 5.01 -5.99
C THR A 64 -1.15 4.96 -7.12
N ILE A 65 -1.00 5.78 -8.16
CA ILE A 65 -1.91 5.78 -9.32
C ILE A 65 -1.92 4.41 -10.01
N ILE A 66 -0.75 3.84 -10.33
CA ILE A 66 -0.68 2.53 -11.02
C ILE A 66 -1.28 1.42 -10.14
N TYR A 67 -1.00 1.45 -8.84
CA TYR A 67 -1.59 0.52 -7.87
C TYR A 67 -3.13 0.58 -7.89
N HIS A 68 -3.72 1.78 -7.80
CA HIS A 68 -5.17 1.93 -7.78
C HIS A 68 -5.81 1.68 -9.15
N VAL A 69 -5.12 1.94 -10.26
CA VAL A 69 -5.58 1.54 -11.61
C VAL A 69 -5.68 0.01 -11.69
N PHE A 70 -4.67 -0.70 -11.18
CA PHE A 70 -4.69 -2.16 -11.13
C PHE A 70 -5.86 -2.70 -10.30
N ILE A 71 -6.07 -2.16 -9.09
CA ILE A 71 -7.20 -2.56 -8.22
C ILE A 71 -8.54 -2.23 -8.88
N MET A 72 -8.69 -1.04 -9.47
CA MET A 72 -9.89 -0.64 -10.20
C MET A 72 -10.26 -1.67 -11.28
N ILE A 73 -9.30 -2.08 -12.12
CA ILE A 73 -9.54 -3.08 -13.17
C ILE A 73 -9.93 -4.44 -12.56
N CYS A 74 -9.29 -4.85 -11.45
CA CYS A 74 -9.62 -6.10 -10.75
C CYS A 74 -11.08 -6.16 -10.24
N TYR A 75 -11.71 -5.00 -10.02
CA TYR A 75 -13.10 -4.89 -9.56
C TYR A 75 -14.11 -4.51 -10.65
N VAL A 76 -13.66 -4.01 -11.82
CA VAL A 76 -14.52 -3.84 -13.01
C VAL A 76 -14.69 -5.15 -13.79
N VAL A 77 -13.59 -5.89 -14.00
CA VAL A 77 -13.60 -7.11 -14.82
C VAL A 77 -14.52 -8.24 -14.30
N PRO A 78 -14.79 -8.41 -12.98
CA PRO A 78 -15.81 -9.36 -12.50
C PRO A 78 -17.16 -9.27 -13.20
N ILE A 79 -17.60 -8.08 -13.60
CA ILE A 79 -18.86 -7.92 -14.33
C ILE A 79 -18.79 -8.63 -15.68
N ALA A 80 -17.70 -8.42 -16.43
CA ALA A 80 -17.46 -9.11 -17.69
C ALA A 80 -17.26 -10.62 -17.49
N GLY A 81 -16.55 -11.04 -16.43
CA GLY A 81 -16.37 -12.44 -16.06
C GLY A 81 -17.67 -13.18 -15.82
N ALA A 82 -18.59 -12.57 -15.07
CA ALA A 82 -19.92 -13.12 -14.80
C ALA A 82 -20.74 -13.27 -16.10
N VAL A 83 -20.76 -12.25 -16.95
CA VAL A 83 -21.45 -12.30 -18.25
C VAL A 83 -20.85 -13.39 -19.15
N CYS A 84 -19.52 -13.49 -19.24
CA CYS A 84 -18.87 -14.53 -20.03
C CYS A 84 -19.22 -15.96 -19.55
N ALA A 85 -19.28 -16.16 -18.23
CA ALA A 85 -19.61 -17.45 -17.62
C ALA A 85 -21.06 -17.86 -17.81
N ASP A 86 -21.99 -16.94 -17.60
CA ASP A 86 -23.42 -17.24 -17.66
C ASP A 86 -23.96 -17.21 -19.10
N SER A 87 -23.33 -16.48 -20.03
CA SER A 87 -23.87 -16.30 -21.39
C SER A 87 -23.19 -17.10 -22.50
N PHE A 88 -21.87 -17.31 -22.45
CA PHE A 88 -21.14 -17.81 -23.62
C PHE A 88 -20.36 -19.10 -23.34
N LEU A 89 -19.55 -19.10 -22.28
CA LEU A 89 -18.51 -20.11 -22.09
C LEU A 89 -18.90 -21.20 -21.09
N GLY A 90 -19.83 -20.90 -20.18
CA GLY A 90 -20.06 -21.69 -18.98
C GLY A 90 -18.98 -21.42 -17.91
N ARG A 91 -19.32 -21.70 -16.64
CA ARG A 91 -18.46 -21.39 -15.48
C ARG A 91 -17.10 -22.10 -15.54
N TYR A 92 -17.05 -23.38 -15.89
CA TYR A 92 -15.80 -24.15 -15.95
C TYR A 92 -14.80 -23.57 -16.97
N ARG A 93 -15.24 -23.31 -18.22
CA ARG A 93 -14.35 -22.79 -19.28
C ARG A 93 -13.91 -21.36 -18.98
N THR A 94 -14.81 -20.54 -18.44
CA THR A 94 -14.48 -19.18 -18.01
C THR A 94 -13.37 -19.21 -16.96
N ILE A 95 -13.56 -20.02 -15.91
CA ILE A 95 -12.55 -20.19 -14.87
C ILE A 95 -11.23 -20.68 -15.48
N LEU A 96 -11.25 -21.64 -16.41
CA LEU A 96 -10.04 -22.17 -17.05
C LEU A 96 -9.28 -21.11 -17.86
N TYR A 97 -9.95 -20.40 -18.78
CA TYR A 97 -9.31 -19.42 -19.65
C TYR A 97 -8.79 -18.21 -18.89
N PHE A 98 -9.57 -17.66 -17.95
CA PHE A 98 -9.10 -16.56 -17.11
C PHE A 98 -7.98 -17.01 -16.15
N SER A 99 -7.95 -18.28 -15.70
CA SER A 99 -6.81 -18.83 -14.94
C SER A 99 -5.53 -18.90 -15.77
N LEU A 100 -5.61 -19.21 -17.06
CA LEU A 100 -4.45 -19.20 -17.96
C LEU A 100 -3.91 -17.78 -18.19
N ILE A 101 -4.81 -16.82 -18.43
CA ILE A 101 -4.46 -15.39 -18.53
C ILE A 101 -3.80 -14.92 -17.23
N TYR A 102 -4.35 -15.33 -16.08
CA TYR A 102 -3.79 -14.98 -14.79
C TYR A 102 -2.38 -15.57 -14.58
N LEU A 103 -2.18 -16.85 -14.90
CA LEU A 103 -0.86 -17.47 -14.83
C LEU A 103 0.15 -16.74 -15.73
N ALA A 104 -0.23 -16.42 -16.97
CA ALA A 104 0.61 -15.66 -17.89
C ALA A 104 1.00 -14.28 -17.32
N GLY A 105 0.05 -13.57 -16.70
CA GLY A 105 0.31 -12.30 -16.03
C GLY A 105 1.31 -12.42 -14.87
N ASN A 106 1.17 -13.43 -14.00
CA ASN A 106 2.12 -13.64 -12.89
C ASN A 106 3.51 -14.03 -13.38
N VAL A 107 3.61 -14.88 -14.41
CA VAL A 107 4.90 -15.23 -15.03
C VAL A 107 5.54 -13.98 -15.63
N LEU A 108 4.76 -13.15 -16.33
CA LEU A 108 5.26 -11.92 -16.91
C LEU A 108 5.72 -10.92 -15.84
N MET A 109 5.01 -10.79 -14.71
CA MET A 109 5.45 -9.96 -13.57
C MET A 109 6.77 -10.45 -12.97
N CYS A 110 6.94 -11.77 -12.82
CA CYS A 110 8.21 -12.36 -12.41
C CYS A 110 9.34 -11.98 -13.37
N LEU A 111 9.11 -12.12 -14.69
CA LEU A 111 10.08 -11.71 -15.72
C LEU A 111 10.34 -10.20 -15.73
N ALA A 112 9.31 -9.36 -15.53
CA ALA A 112 9.42 -7.90 -15.49
C ALA A 112 10.29 -7.42 -14.32
N SER A 113 10.30 -8.19 -13.23
CA SER A 113 11.11 -7.89 -12.05
C SER A 113 12.58 -8.33 -12.16
N VAL A 114 12.97 -9.00 -13.25
CA VAL A 114 14.38 -9.29 -13.55
C VAL A 114 15.05 -8.02 -14.10
N PRO A 115 16.27 -7.65 -13.64
CA PRO A 115 16.95 -6.45 -14.11
C PRO A 115 17.15 -6.44 -15.63
N SER A 116 16.56 -5.45 -16.28
CA SER A 116 16.67 -5.15 -17.71
C SER A 116 16.47 -3.64 -17.92
N SER A 117 16.46 -3.15 -19.16
CA SER A 117 16.28 -1.72 -19.44
C SER A 117 14.99 -1.17 -18.81
N ASN A 118 15.03 0.04 -18.21
CA ASN A 118 13.91 0.61 -17.46
C ASN A 118 12.61 0.70 -18.28
N THR A 119 12.71 1.10 -19.54
CA THR A 119 11.56 1.19 -20.45
C THR A 119 10.91 -0.17 -20.68
N SER A 120 11.73 -1.21 -20.85
CA SER A 120 11.25 -2.59 -20.99
C SER A 120 10.54 -3.04 -19.70
N ARG A 121 11.14 -2.80 -18.53
CA ARG A 121 10.58 -3.19 -17.23
C ARG A 121 9.20 -2.56 -16.97
N MET A 122 9.04 -1.27 -17.24
CA MET A 122 7.77 -0.56 -17.06
C MET A 122 6.65 -1.11 -17.97
N LEU A 123 6.97 -1.37 -19.25
CA LEU A 123 6.01 -1.93 -20.21
C LEU A 123 5.60 -3.36 -19.84
N LEU A 124 6.58 -4.22 -19.52
CA LEU A 124 6.29 -5.59 -19.09
C LEU A 124 5.49 -5.62 -17.79
N THR A 125 5.82 -4.75 -16.83
CA THR A 125 5.06 -4.61 -15.58
C THR A 125 3.62 -4.22 -15.85
N SER A 126 3.40 -3.19 -16.67
CA SER A 126 2.04 -2.69 -16.97
C SER A 126 1.20 -3.76 -17.68
N PHE A 127 1.79 -4.48 -18.63
CA PHE A 127 1.12 -5.58 -19.32
C PHE A 127 0.86 -6.77 -18.39
N GLY A 128 1.82 -7.12 -17.52
CA GLY A 128 1.69 -8.15 -16.50
C GLY A 128 0.56 -7.87 -15.51
N LEU A 129 0.52 -6.65 -14.97
CA LEU A 129 -0.57 -6.19 -14.10
C LEU A 129 -1.93 -6.21 -14.80
N GLY A 130 -2.00 -5.80 -16.07
CA GLY A 130 -3.22 -5.88 -16.87
C GLY A 130 -3.74 -7.31 -17.01
N LEU A 131 -2.87 -8.26 -17.36
CA LEU A 131 -3.23 -9.68 -17.46
C LEU A 131 -3.65 -10.27 -16.11
N ILE A 132 -2.97 -9.92 -15.02
CA ILE A 132 -3.35 -10.33 -13.67
C ILE A 132 -4.75 -9.80 -13.35
N ALA A 133 -5.01 -8.51 -13.58
CA ALA A 133 -6.27 -7.87 -13.26
C ALA A 133 -7.44 -8.48 -14.05
N ILE A 134 -7.23 -8.76 -15.33
CA ILE A 134 -8.22 -9.44 -16.19
C ILE A 134 -8.45 -10.87 -15.69
N GLY A 135 -7.37 -11.61 -15.42
CA GLY A 135 -7.42 -12.99 -14.97
C GLY A 135 -8.17 -13.14 -13.64
N THR A 136 -7.74 -12.41 -12.61
CA THR A 136 -8.38 -12.46 -11.29
C THR A 136 -9.83 -11.98 -11.33
N GLY A 137 -10.09 -10.85 -11.99
CA GLY A 137 -11.43 -10.29 -12.12
C GLY A 137 -12.40 -11.27 -12.79
N GLY A 138 -11.98 -11.92 -13.88
CA GLY A 138 -12.82 -12.90 -14.58
C GLY A 138 -13.12 -14.17 -13.77
N ILE A 139 -12.22 -14.55 -12.86
CA ILE A 139 -12.38 -15.73 -12.00
C ILE A 139 -13.30 -15.44 -10.81
N LYS A 140 -13.14 -14.29 -10.13
CA LYS A 140 -13.85 -13.91 -8.89
C LYS A 140 -15.34 -14.31 -8.83
N PRO A 141 -16.21 -13.92 -9.79
CA PRO A 141 -17.65 -14.21 -9.70
C PRO A 141 -17.98 -15.69 -9.96
N CYS A 142 -17.10 -16.41 -10.64
CA CYS A 142 -17.39 -17.75 -11.14
C CYS A 142 -17.11 -18.85 -10.12
N VAL A 143 -16.14 -18.64 -9.24
CA VAL A 143 -15.60 -19.70 -8.37
C VAL A 143 -16.58 -20.14 -7.31
N ALA A 144 -17.05 -19.20 -6.50
CA ALA A 144 -17.95 -19.50 -5.38
C ALA A 144 -19.24 -20.13 -5.92
N ALA A 145 -19.73 -19.58 -7.04
CA ALA A 145 -20.87 -20.10 -7.78
C ALA A 145 -20.64 -21.52 -8.33
N PHE A 146 -19.47 -21.79 -8.94
CA PHE A 146 -19.12 -23.12 -9.44
C PHE A 146 -18.94 -24.16 -8.32
N GLY A 147 -18.38 -23.74 -7.18
CA GLY A 147 -18.30 -24.59 -5.98
C GLY A 147 -19.68 -24.95 -5.45
N GLY A 148 -20.58 -23.97 -5.34
CA GLY A 148 -21.96 -24.21 -4.92
C GLY A 148 -22.76 -25.10 -5.90
N ASP A 149 -22.44 -25.05 -7.20
CA ASP A 149 -23.10 -25.87 -8.21
C ASP A 149 -22.88 -27.38 -8.07
N GLN A 150 -21.91 -27.80 -7.28
CA GLN A 150 -21.61 -29.22 -7.08
C GLN A 150 -22.59 -29.92 -6.15
N PHE A 151 -23.33 -29.16 -5.33
CA PHE A 151 -24.26 -29.71 -4.36
C PHE A 151 -25.65 -29.91 -4.97
N HIS A 152 -26.32 -31.00 -4.58
CA HIS A 152 -27.70 -31.28 -4.91
C HIS A 152 -28.63 -30.62 -3.88
N LEU A 153 -29.32 -29.57 -4.30
CA LEU A 153 -30.34 -28.89 -3.49
C LEU A 153 -31.72 -29.49 -3.77
N PRO A 154 -32.58 -29.65 -2.74
CA PRO A 154 -32.41 -29.21 -1.34
C PRO A 154 -31.68 -30.20 -0.41
N GLN A 155 -31.42 -31.44 -0.85
CA GLN A 155 -30.94 -32.54 0.01
C GLN A 155 -29.59 -32.28 0.71
N GLN A 156 -28.70 -31.46 0.13
CA GLN A 156 -27.34 -31.20 0.64
C GLN A 156 -27.13 -29.76 1.14
N GLN A 157 -28.19 -29.10 1.64
CA GLN A 157 -28.14 -27.70 2.06
C GLN A 157 -27.19 -27.43 3.23
N GLU A 158 -27.16 -28.28 4.26
CA GLU A 158 -26.21 -28.14 5.39
C GLU A 158 -24.75 -28.29 4.92
N LEU A 159 -24.49 -29.23 4.01
CA LEU A 159 -23.16 -29.47 3.46
C LEU A 159 -22.66 -28.27 2.64
N LEU A 160 -23.58 -27.60 1.93
CA LEU A 160 -23.29 -26.37 1.19
C LEU A 160 -22.91 -25.21 2.13
N GLN A 161 -23.61 -25.05 3.26
CA GLN A 161 -23.29 -24.01 4.26
C GLN A 161 -21.90 -24.25 4.90
N HIS A 162 -21.59 -25.50 5.23
CA HIS A 162 -20.25 -25.88 5.69
C HIS A 162 -19.17 -25.59 4.64
N PHE A 163 -19.44 -25.89 3.36
CA PHE A 163 -18.51 -25.56 2.27
C PHE A 163 -18.20 -24.06 2.21
N PHE A 164 -19.21 -23.19 2.26
CA PHE A 164 -18.99 -21.74 2.23
C PHE A 164 -18.25 -21.21 3.46
N SER A 165 -18.48 -21.81 4.63
CA SER A 165 -17.74 -21.45 5.86
C SER A 165 -16.25 -21.78 5.75
N ILE A 166 -15.93 -22.98 5.25
CA ILE A 166 -14.53 -23.41 5.06
C ILE A 166 -13.87 -22.61 3.94
N PHE A 167 -14.60 -22.34 2.85
CA PHE A 167 -14.16 -21.48 1.76
C PHE A 167 -13.75 -20.09 2.27
N TYR A 168 -14.59 -19.46 3.10
CA TYR A 168 -14.29 -18.16 3.71
C TYR A 168 -13.08 -18.20 4.64
N PHE A 169 -12.98 -19.22 5.49
CA PHE A 169 -11.81 -19.41 6.37
C PHE A 169 -10.52 -19.58 5.55
N SER A 170 -10.56 -20.39 4.49
CA SER A 170 -9.41 -20.60 3.61
C SER A 170 -8.95 -19.31 2.92
N ILE A 171 -9.86 -18.46 2.43
CA ILE A 171 -9.50 -17.18 1.81
C ILE A 171 -8.71 -16.30 2.79
N ASN A 172 -9.25 -16.11 4.00
CA ASN A 172 -8.62 -15.23 4.99
C ASN A 172 -7.27 -15.79 5.47
N LEU A 173 -7.19 -17.09 5.73
CA LEU A 173 -5.94 -17.75 6.12
C LEU A 173 -4.89 -17.65 5.00
N GLY A 174 -5.33 -17.80 3.75
CA GLY A 174 -4.49 -17.73 2.58
C GLY A 174 -3.90 -16.34 2.33
N GLY A 175 -4.75 -15.31 2.39
CA GLY A 175 -4.31 -13.91 2.33
C GLY A 175 -3.31 -13.60 3.45
N PHE A 176 -3.62 -13.98 4.70
CA PHE A 176 -2.74 -13.80 5.85
C PHE A 176 -1.36 -14.44 5.66
N VAL A 177 -1.31 -15.73 5.28
CA VAL A 177 -0.04 -16.44 5.04
C VAL A 177 0.73 -15.82 3.87
N GLY A 178 0.04 -15.45 2.80
CA GLY A 178 0.63 -14.83 1.61
C GLY A 178 1.29 -13.47 1.89
N MET A 179 0.58 -12.61 2.63
CA MET A 179 1.05 -11.28 3.04
C MET A 179 2.25 -11.35 4.00
N ILE A 180 2.40 -12.43 4.79
CA ILE A 180 3.60 -12.66 5.61
C ILE A 180 4.75 -13.19 4.77
N LEU A 181 4.47 -14.23 3.97
CA LEU A 181 5.53 -15.01 3.33
C LEU A 181 6.16 -14.29 2.14
N THR A 182 5.39 -13.53 1.38
CA THR A 182 5.90 -12.85 0.17
C THR A 182 6.95 -11.79 0.49
N PRO A 183 6.75 -10.86 1.46
CA PRO A 183 7.80 -9.95 1.90
C PRO A 183 9.02 -10.67 2.47
N ILE A 184 8.83 -11.77 3.21
CA ILE A 184 9.93 -12.57 3.75
C ILE A 184 10.75 -13.17 2.61
N LEU A 185 10.10 -13.82 1.63
CA LEU A 185 10.78 -14.39 0.46
C LEU A 185 11.52 -13.32 -0.35
N ARG A 186 10.90 -12.14 -0.52
CA ARG A 186 11.52 -10.98 -1.16
C ARG A 186 12.79 -10.54 -0.42
N LYS A 187 12.82 -10.55 0.90
CA LYS A 187 13.97 -10.06 1.68
C LYS A 187 15.02 -11.13 2.00
N SER A 188 14.65 -12.41 2.07
CA SER A 188 15.52 -13.48 2.55
C SER A 188 16.61 -13.92 1.57
N VAL A 189 16.46 -13.58 0.28
CA VAL A 189 17.39 -14.01 -0.77
C VAL A 189 17.93 -12.79 -1.50
N THR A 190 19.24 -12.73 -1.68
CA THR A 190 19.90 -11.76 -2.55
C THR A 190 19.79 -12.19 -4.01
N CYS A 191 19.27 -11.34 -4.88
CA CYS A 191 19.10 -11.65 -6.31
C CYS A 191 19.74 -10.55 -7.16
N PHE A 192 20.51 -10.94 -8.17
CA PHE A 192 21.12 -10.02 -9.14
C PHE A 192 21.97 -8.89 -8.51
N GLY A 193 22.62 -9.16 -7.37
CA GLY A 193 23.43 -8.17 -6.66
C GLY A 193 22.62 -7.21 -5.77
N GLU A 194 21.31 -7.43 -5.62
CA GLU A 194 20.45 -6.66 -4.71
C GLU A 194 20.07 -7.47 -3.47
N ASP A 195 19.91 -6.79 -2.33
CA ASP A 195 19.47 -7.37 -1.05
C ASP A 195 17.97 -7.74 -1.01
N THR A 196 17.28 -7.64 -2.14
CA THR A 196 15.87 -7.99 -2.28
C THR A 196 15.63 -8.72 -3.59
N CYS A 197 14.86 -9.80 -3.55
CA CYS A 197 14.51 -10.62 -4.69
C CYS A 197 13.02 -10.49 -5.06
N TYR A 198 12.68 -9.45 -5.82
CA TYR A 198 11.34 -9.29 -6.38
C TYR A 198 10.92 -10.42 -7.35
N PRO A 199 11.81 -11.00 -8.18
CA PRO A 199 11.47 -12.16 -8.99
C PRO A 199 10.98 -13.36 -8.19
N LEU A 200 11.59 -13.62 -7.02
CA LEU A 200 11.10 -14.67 -6.13
C LEU A 200 9.76 -14.29 -5.50
N GLY A 201 9.60 -13.03 -5.09
CA GLY A 201 8.35 -12.49 -4.55
C GLY A 201 7.16 -12.62 -5.50
N PHE A 202 7.32 -12.24 -6.78
CA PHE A 202 6.27 -12.36 -7.81
C PHE A 202 6.18 -13.77 -8.42
N GLY A 203 7.29 -14.53 -8.43
CA GLY A 203 7.31 -15.92 -8.89
C GLY A 203 6.59 -16.88 -7.96
N PHE A 204 6.54 -16.58 -6.65
CA PHE A 204 5.82 -17.40 -5.67
C PHE A 204 4.30 -17.48 -5.96
N PRO A 205 3.57 -16.36 -6.18
CA PRO A 205 2.20 -16.37 -6.69
C PRO A 205 2.04 -17.12 -8.01
N ALA A 206 2.99 -17.00 -8.94
CA ALA A 206 2.94 -17.70 -10.23
C ALA A 206 2.95 -19.24 -10.04
N LEU A 207 3.82 -19.74 -9.15
CA LEU A 207 3.90 -21.16 -8.82
C LEU A 207 2.60 -21.67 -8.17
N LEU A 208 2.05 -20.92 -7.21
CA LEU A 208 0.80 -21.30 -6.54
C LEU A 208 -0.38 -21.28 -7.52
N MET A 209 -0.43 -20.30 -8.42
CA MET A 209 -1.45 -20.25 -9.47
C MET A 209 -1.33 -21.42 -10.45
N LEU A 210 -0.11 -21.81 -10.83
CA LEU A 210 0.13 -22.98 -11.67
C LEU A 210 -0.37 -24.27 -10.99
N LEU A 211 -0.02 -24.47 -9.72
CA LEU A 211 -0.49 -25.61 -8.93
C LEU A 211 -2.03 -25.63 -8.83
N ALA A 212 -2.65 -24.49 -8.55
CA ALA A 212 -4.11 -24.37 -8.49
C ALA A 212 -4.79 -24.71 -9.83
N LEU A 213 -4.19 -24.30 -10.94
CA LEU A 213 -4.67 -24.59 -12.29
C LEU A 213 -4.54 -26.08 -12.63
N LEU A 214 -3.40 -26.70 -12.35
CA LEU A 214 -3.19 -28.14 -12.56
C LEU A 214 -4.21 -28.96 -11.76
N MET A 215 -4.40 -28.62 -10.48
CA MET A 215 -5.41 -29.27 -9.63
C MET A 215 -6.83 -29.14 -10.22
N PHE A 216 -7.18 -27.99 -10.78
CA PHE A 216 -8.50 -27.79 -11.37
C PHE A 216 -8.72 -28.65 -12.60
N MET A 217 -7.74 -28.70 -13.49
CA MET A 217 -7.81 -29.50 -14.71
C MET A 217 -7.90 -30.99 -14.39
N LEU A 218 -7.12 -31.47 -13.41
CA LEU A 218 -7.17 -32.85 -12.93
C LEU A 218 -8.52 -33.20 -12.28
N GLY A 219 -9.21 -32.22 -11.70
CA GLY A 219 -10.54 -32.40 -11.12
C GLY A 219 -11.69 -32.47 -12.12
N LYS A 220 -11.47 -32.14 -13.40
CA LYS A 220 -12.50 -32.11 -14.46
C LYS A 220 -13.44 -33.32 -14.48
N PRO A 221 -12.98 -34.59 -14.42
CA PRO A 221 -13.88 -35.75 -14.50
C PRO A 221 -14.85 -35.85 -13.32
N PHE A 222 -14.56 -35.18 -12.20
CA PHE A 222 -15.42 -35.20 -11.02
C PHE A 222 -16.43 -34.04 -11.00
N TYR A 223 -16.24 -32.99 -11.81
CA TYR A 223 -17.10 -31.82 -11.77
C TYR A 223 -18.48 -32.06 -12.40
N ARG A 224 -19.50 -31.58 -11.71
CA ARG A 224 -20.84 -31.40 -12.27
C ARG A 224 -20.86 -30.09 -13.07
N LEU A 225 -20.92 -30.23 -14.39
CA LEU A 225 -21.01 -29.11 -15.32
C LEU A 225 -22.49 -28.80 -15.59
N LYS A 226 -22.98 -27.67 -15.07
CA LYS A 226 -24.29 -27.14 -15.43
C LYS A 226 -24.21 -26.38 -16.75
N THR A 227 -25.24 -26.48 -17.57
CA THR A 227 -25.40 -25.65 -18.76
C THR A 227 -25.68 -24.20 -18.35
N PRO A 228 -25.31 -23.21 -19.18
CA PRO A 228 -25.57 -21.80 -18.88
C PRO A 228 -27.08 -21.56 -18.73
N LYS A 229 -27.50 -20.94 -17.62
CA LYS A 229 -28.89 -20.48 -17.41
C LYS A 229 -29.11 -19.17 -18.18
N GLU A 230 -30.37 -18.79 -18.41
CA GLU A 230 -30.72 -17.56 -19.13
C GLU A 230 -29.96 -16.31 -18.63
N ASN A 231 -29.65 -15.40 -19.56
CA ASN A 231 -28.80 -14.23 -19.35
C ASN A 231 -29.48 -13.13 -18.54
N VAL A 232 -29.56 -13.29 -17.23
CA VAL A 232 -30.22 -12.30 -16.36
C VAL A 232 -29.54 -10.93 -16.43
N MET A 233 -28.19 -10.87 -16.42
CA MET A 233 -27.45 -9.59 -16.53
C MET A 233 -27.68 -8.91 -17.89
N LEU A 234 -27.73 -9.69 -18.98
CA LEU A 234 -27.98 -9.13 -20.30
C LEU A 234 -29.43 -8.63 -20.43
N LYS A 235 -30.40 -9.39 -19.90
CA LYS A 235 -31.81 -8.96 -19.81
C LYS A 235 -31.94 -7.66 -19.01
N PHE A 236 -31.23 -7.56 -17.88
CA PHE A 236 -31.18 -6.34 -17.05
C PHE A 236 -30.64 -5.14 -17.83
N ILE A 237 -29.51 -5.28 -18.53
CA ILE A 237 -28.91 -4.21 -19.35
C ILE A 237 -29.83 -3.82 -20.51
N GLN A 238 -30.36 -4.79 -21.25
CA GLN A 238 -31.25 -4.54 -22.39
C GLN A 238 -32.54 -3.85 -21.98
N CYS A 239 -33.16 -4.29 -20.88
CA CYS A 239 -34.36 -3.66 -20.31
C CYS A 239 -34.06 -2.23 -19.86
N THR A 240 -32.94 -2.01 -19.15
CA THR A 240 -32.50 -0.68 -18.71
C THR A 240 -32.28 0.28 -19.89
N LEU A 241 -31.48 -0.14 -20.88
CA LEU A 241 -31.19 0.68 -22.07
C LEU A 241 -32.45 0.99 -22.87
N TYR A 242 -33.37 0.02 -22.97
CA TYR A 242 -34.65 0.21 -23.65
C TYR A 242 -35.54 1.21 -22.91
N ALA A 243 -35.70 1.06 -21.59
CA ALA A 243 -36.47 1.99 -20.75
C ALA A 243 -35.94 3.44 -20.85
N VAL A 244 -34.61 3.61 -20.77
CA VAL A 244 -33.97 4.93 -20.91
C VAL A 244 -34.17 5.50 -22.32
N SER A 245 -33.96 4.69 -23.37
CA SER A 245 -34.16 5.13 -24.76
C SER A 245 -35.61 5.58 -25.00
N GLN A 246 -36.58 4.83 -24.48
CA GLN A 246 -38.00 5.17 -24.62
C GLN A 246 -38.38 6.39 -23.80
N LYS A 247 -37.87 6.55 -22.58
CA LYS A 247 -38.08 7.78 -21.79
C LYS A 247 -37.57 9.04 -22.50
N VAL A 248 -36.44 8.93 -23.21
CA VAL A 248 -35.86 10.04 -23.97
C VAL A 248 -36.68 10.34 -25.24
N LYS A 249 -37.22 9.31 -25.91
CA LYS A 249 -38.03 9.46 -27.14
C LYS A 249 -39.48 9.88 -26.87
N ASN A 250 -40.13 9.27 -25.89
CA ASN A 250 -41.52 9.52 -25.53
C ASN A 250 -41.62 10.50 -24.36
N LYS A 251 -41.71 11.80 -24.68
CA LYS A 251 -41.98 12.86 -23.69
C LYS A 251 -43.47 13.02 -23.34
N THR A 252 -44.37 12.35 -24.05
CA THR A 252 -45.83 12.52 -23.97
C THR A 252 -46.48 11.68 -22.86
N VAL A 253 -46.05 10.43 -22.68
CA VAL A 253 -46.53 9.55 -21.61
C VAL A 253 -45.56 9.64 -20.44
N LYS A 254 -46.03 9.99 -19.25
CA LYS A 254 -45.25 9.97 -18.00
C LYS A 254 -45.71 8.82 -17.13
N TYR A 255 -44.80 7.90 -16.83
CA TYR A 255 -45.00 6.87 -15.81
C TYR A 255 -44.41 7.33 -14.47
N GLU A 256 -44.89 6.77 -13.34
CA GLU A 256 -44.36 7.05 -12.00
C GLU A 256 -42.88 6.63 -11.86
N HIS A 257 -42.52 5.44 -12.36
CA HIS A 257 -41.15 4.98 -12.39
C HIS A 257 -40.60 4.91 -13.82
N TRP A 258 -39.34 5.30 -14.00
CA TRP A 258 -38.71 5.35 -15.34
C TRP A 258 -38.51 3.98 -16.00
N LEU A 259 -38.53 2.89 -15.23
CA LEU A 259 -38.49 1.53 -15.80
C LEU A 259 -39.80 1.10 -16.44
N ASP A 260 -40.93 1.73 -16.12
CA ASP A 260 -42.23 1.31 -16.65
C ASP A 260 -42.36 1.58 -18.17
N TYR A 261 -41.46 2.39 -18.74
CA TYR A 261 -41.31 2.57 -20.19
C TYR A 261 -40.86 1.29 -20.94
N ALA A 262 -40.45 0.23 -20.23
CA ALA A 262 -40.06 -1.04 -20.84
C ALA A 262 -41.17 -2.13 -20.81
N LYS A 263 -42.34 -1.84 -20.24
CA LYS A 263 -43.46 -2.80 -20.10
C LYS A 263 -43.99 -3.34 -21.44
N ASP A 264 -43.85 -2.56 -22.50
CA ASP A 264 -44.24 -2.91 -23.86
C ASP A 264 -43.36 -4.02 -24.47
N LYS A 265 -42.04 -4.00 -24.21
CA LYS A 265 -41.09 -4.99 -24.74
C LYS A 265 -40.81 -6.14 -23.77
N PHE A 266 -40.92 -5.89 -22.47
CA PHE A 266 -40.70 -6.88 -21.41
C PHE A 266 -42.01 -7.09 -20.64
N PRO A 267 -42.87 -8.03 -21.07
CA PRO A 267 -44.18 -8.26 -20.45
C PRO A 267 -44.11 -8.93 -19.07
N ASP A 268 -42.92 -9.38 -18.65
CA ASP A 268 -42.69 -9.91 -17.30
C ASP A 268 -42.65 -8.77 -16.28
N ASN A 269 -43.82 -8.46 -15.71
CA ASN A 269 -43.97 -7.46 -14.66
C ASN A 269 -43.07 -7.76 -13.44
N LYS A 270 -42.75 -9.03 -13.16
CA LYS A 270 -41.89 -9.42 -12.05
C LYS A 270 -40.44 -8.97 -12.28
N LEU A 271 -39.91 -9.13 -13.50
CA LEU A 271 -38.57 -8.64 -13.84
C LEU A 271 -38.46 -7.12 -13.66
N ILE A 272 -39.46 -6.36 -14.12
CA ILE A 272 -39.45 -4.89 -13.99
C ILE A 272 -39.53 -4.49 -12.50
N SER A 273 -40.37 -5.16 -11.71
CA SER A 273 -40.48 -4.92 -10.26
C SER A 273 -39.17 -5.24 -9.52
N ASP A 274 -38.59 -6.43 -9.76
CA ASP A 274 -37.30 -6.83 -9.21
C ASP A 274 -36.19 -5.84 -9.58
N MET A 275 -36.20 -5.33 -10.82
CA MET A 275 -35.25 -4.32 -11.27
C MET A 275 -35.41 -2.98 -10.52
N LYS A 276 -36.64 -2.55 -10.20
CA LYS A 276 -36.86 -1.34 -9.37
C LYS A 276 -36.19 -1.47 -8.00
N THR A 277 -36.36 -2.62 -7.35
CA THR A 277 -35.70 -2.93 -6.06
C THR A 277 -34.18 -2.88 -6.19
N VAL A 278 -33.61 -3.50 -7.23
CA VAL A 278 -32.16 -3.46 -7.46
C VAL A 278 -31.66 -2.05 -7.70
N PHE A 279 -32.36 -1.22 -8.49
CA PHE A 279 -31.97 0.17 -8.69
C PHE A 279 -32.05 1.00 -7.41
N ALA A 280 -33.00 0.73 -6.51
CA ALA A 280 -33.04 1.37 -5.20
C ALA A 280 -31.82 0.99 -4.34
N VAL A 281 -31.42 -0.28 -4.34
CA VAL A 281 -30.18 -0.74 -3.65
C VAL A 281 -28.93 -0.12 -4.29
N LEU A 282 -28.84 -0.09 -5.62
CA LEU A 282 -27.71 0.52 -6.33
C LEU A 282 -27.60 2.02 -6.08
N LEU A 283 -28.74 2.72 -5.93
CA LEU A 283 -28.74 4.12 -5.54
C LEU A 283 -28.19 4.30 -4.12
N LEU A 284 -28.56 3.42 -3.19
CA LEU A 284 -27.99 3.40 -1.84
C LEU A 284 -26.48 3.07 -1.83
N PHE A 285 -25.97 2.42 -2.88
CA PHE A 285 -24.54 2.17 -3.06
C PHE A 285 -23.75 3.39 -3.56
N ALA A 286 -24.40 4.48 -3.97
CA ALA A 286 -23.72 5.64 -4.54
C ALA A 286 -22.67 6.30 -3.60
N PRO A 287 -22.87 6.35 -2.26
CA PRO A 287 -21.87 6.87 -1.30
C PRO A 287 -20.70 5.90 -1.02
N LEU A 288 -20.92 4.58 -1.13
CA LEU A 288 -19.94 3.53 -0.78
C LEU A 288 -18.53 3.69 -1.41
N PRO A 289 -18.35 4.21 -2.64
CA PRO A 289 -17.03 4.47 -3.20
C PRO A 289 -16.10 5.27 -2.29
N ILE A 290 -16.61 6.22 -1.50
CA ILE A 290 -15.76 7.01 -0.61
C ILE A 290 -15.12 6.12 0.45
N PHE A 291 -15.88 5.18 1.06
CA PHE A 291 -15.33 4.20 1.99
C PHE A 291 -14.20 3.37 1.36
N TRP A 292 -14.41 2.84 0.15
CA TRP A 292 -13.41 2.04 -0.55
C TRP A 292 -12.17 2.84 -0.91
N SER A 293 -12.33 4.14 -1.21
CA SER A 293 -11.20 5.04 -1.44
C SER A 293 -10.29 5.19 -0.21
N LEU A 294 -10.83 5.05 1.01
CA LEU A 294 -10.06 5.03 2.24
C LEU A 294 -9.44 3.64 2.47
N PHE A 295 -10.29 2.61 2.42
CA PHE A 295 -9.89 1.24 2.77
C PHE A 295 -8.71 0.72 1.93
N ASP A 296 -8.71 0.95 0.62
CA ASP A 296 -7.69 0.40 -0.29
C ASP A 296 -6.33 1.15 -0.23
N GLN A 297 -6.23 2.28 0.48
CA GLN A 297 -4.95 2.99 0.66
C GLN A 297 -3.97 2.29 1.61
N GLN A 298 -4.43 1.26 2.33
CA GLN A 298 -3.60 0.41 3.18
C GLN A 298 -2.40 -0.21 2.43
N GLY A 299 -2.57 -0.54 1.14
CA GLY A 299 -1.51 -1.14 0.34
C GLY A 299 -0.59 -0.15 -0.37
N SER A 300 -0.97 1.12 -0.44
CA SER A 300 -0.21 2.20 -1.11
C SER A 300 0.33 3.21 -0.08
N ARG A 301 -0.45 4.23 0.27
CA ARG A 301 -0.03 5.36 1.11
C ARG A 301 0.42 4.93 2.50
N TRP A 302 -0.27 3.98 3.13
CA TRP A 302 0.12 3.50 4.46
C TRP A 302 1.41 2.66 4.41
N THR A 303 1.65 1.91 3.33
CA THR A 303 2.93 1.22 3.10
C THR A 303 4.08 2.23 2.96
N PHE A 304 3.86 3.36 2.28
CA PHE A 304 4.87 4.43 2.19
C PHE A 304 5.10 5.15 3.52
N GLN A 305 4.04 5.39 4.29
CA GLN A 305 4.15 5.86 5.67
C GLN A 305 4.99 4.90 6.52
N ALA A 306 4.69 3.60 6.52
CA ALA A 306 5.45 2.58 7.24
C ALA A 306 6.93 2.58 6.82
N SER A 307 7.24 2.79 5.54
CA SER A 307 8.63 2.79 5.06
C SER A 307 9.52 3.90 5.62
N ARG A 308 8.91 4.91 6.26
CA ARG A 308 9.58 6.06 6.90
C ARG A 308 9.65 5.93 8.43
N MET A 309 9.22 4.79 8.97
CA MET A 309 9.19 4.48 10.40
C MET A 309 10.30 3.48 10.77
N ASP A 310 10.58 3.35 12.07
CA ASP A 310 11.49 2.34 12.59
C ASP A 310 10.79 0.97 12.65
N GLY A 311 11.34 0.00 11.93
CA GLY A 311 10.85 -1.38 11.90
C GLY A 311 11.40 -2.26 13.01
N SER A 312 12.25 -1.74 13.92
CA SER A 312 12.79 -2.52 15.02
C SER A 312 11.71 -2.83 16.06
N ALA A 313 11.31 -4.11 16.17
CA ALA A 313 10.29 -4.54 17.12
C ALA A 313 10.57 -5.98 17.59
N LEU A 314 10.54 -6.19 18.91
CA LEU A 314 10.73 -7.52 19.53
C LEU A 314 12.03 -8.24 19.10
N GLY A 315 13.11 -7.50 18.85
CA GLY A 315 14.39 -8.05 18.40
C GLY A 315 14.41 -8.54 16.94
N SER A 316 13.34 -8.29 16.18
CA SER A 316 13.26 -8.55 14.75
C SER A 316 12.94 -7.27 13.97
N GLN A 317 13.22 -7.28 12.67
CA GLN A 317 12.91 -6.16 11.79
C GLN A 317 11.61 -6.43 11.04
N ILE A 318 10.56 -5.66 11.34
CA ILE A 318 9.30 -5.67 10.61
C ILE A 318 9.49 -4.91 9.29
N LEU A 319 9.07 -5.52 8.19
CA LEU A 319 9.12 -4.88 6.87
C LEU A 319 7.87 -4.00 6.67
N PRO A 320 7.97 -2.85 5.97
CA PRO A 320 6.84 -1.95 5.76
C PRO A 320 5.63 -2.61 5.07
N ASP A 321 5.90 -3.48 4.09
CA ASP A 321 4.89 -4.25 3.34
C ASP A 321 4.20 -5.32 4.18
N GLN A 322 4.79 -5.75 5.31
CA GLN A 322 4.14 -6.69 6.25
C GLN A 322 3.07 -6.03 7.12
N MET A 323 3.03 -4.70 7.22
CA MET A 323 2.02 -4.00 8.04
C MET A 323 0.59 -4.23 7.54
N GLN A 324 0.43 -4.54 6.24
CA GLN A 324 -0.86 -4.89 5.65
C GLN A 324 -1.49 -6.15 6.27
N VAL A 325 -0.68 -7.08 6.82
CA VAL A 325 -1.14 -8.30 7.51
C VAL A 325 -1.99 -7.98 8.74
N ILE A 326 -1.79 -6.82 9.37
CA ILE A 326 -2.46 -6.46 10.61
C ILE A 326 -3.97 -6.42 10.42
N ASN A 327 -4.45 -5.89 9.28
CA ASN A 327 -5.89 -5.80 9.02
C ASN A 327 -6.59 -7.18 9.03
N PRO A 328 -6.23 -8.15 8.16
CA PRO A 328 -6.87 -9.46 8.18
C PRO A 328 -6.64 -10.21 9.51
N ALA A 329 -5.52 -9.99 10.20
CA ALA A 329 -5.27 -10.57 11.51
C ALA A 329 -6.27 -10.07 12.57
N ILE A 330 -6.50 -8.76 12.62
CA ILE A 330 -7.47 -8.14 13.53
C ILE A 330 -8.88 -8.58 13.15
N VAL A 331 -9.25 -8.57 11.86
CA VAL A 331 -10.57 -9.00 11.40
C VAL A 331 -10.88 -10.45 11.81
N LEU A 332 -9.94 -11.37 11.62
CA LEU A 332 -10.10 -12.78 12.03
C LEU A 332 -10.35 -12.94 13.55
N VAL A 333 -9.75 -12.09 14.38
CA VAL A 333 -9.95 -12.09 15.83
C VAL A 333 -11.26 -11.38 16.21
N LEU A 334 -11.60 -10.29 15.54
CA LEU A 334 -12.75 -9.46 15.89
C LEU A 334 -14.08 -10.04 15.41
N ILE A 335 -14.16 -10.76 14.28
CA ILE A 335 -15.43 -11.32 13.78
C ILE A 335 -16.15 -12.17 14.85
N PRO A 336 -15.52 -13.19 15.49
CA PRO A 336 -16.18 -13.97 16.53
C PRO A 336 -16.62 -13.14 17.74
N ILE A 337 -15.88 -12.07 18.06
CA ILE A 337 -16.20 -11.15 19.18
C ILE A 337 -17.41 -10.30 18.81
N PHE A 338 -17.47 -9.78 17.59
CA PHE A 338 -18.59 -8.99 17.10
C PHE A 338 -19.87 -9.83 17.07
N ASP A 339 -19.82 -11.04 16.51
CA ASP A 339 -20.99 -11.91 16.37
C ASP A 339 -21.50 -12.45 17.70
N ARG A 340 -20.61 -12.86 18.62
CA ARG A 340 -21.02 -13.54 19.87
C ARG A 340 -21.20 -12.60 21.06
N LEU A 341 -20.50 -11.46 21.07
CA LEU A 341 -20.49 -10.55 22.21
C LEU A 341 -21.06 -9.18 21.84
N LEU A 342 -20.44 -8.48 20.88
CA LEU A 342 -20.76 -7.07 20.65
C LEU A 342 -22.16 -6.86 20.07
N TYR A 343 -22.52 -7.50 18.96
CA TYR A 343 -23.84 -7.33 18.33
C TYR A 343 -24.99 -7.80 19.24
N PRO A 344 -24.90 -8.94 19.96
CA PRO A 344 -25.94 -9.31 20.92
C PRO A 344 -26.10 -8.29 22.06
N LEU A 345 -25.01 -7.69 22.55
CA LEU A 345 -25.08 -6.64 23.57
C LEU A 345 -25.69 -5.34 23.02
N LEU A 346 -25.30 -4.93 21.81
CA LEU A 346 -25.84 -3.75 21.13
C LEU A 346 -27.33 -3.90 20.82
N ASN A 347 -27.76 -5.09 20.40
CA ASN A 347 -29.17 -5.41 20.21
C ASN A 347 -29.97 -5.35 21.53
N ARG A 348 -29.39 -5.76 22.67
CA ARG A 348 -30.07 -5.63 23.98
C ARG A 348 -30.33 -4.18 24.38
N ILE A 349 -29.50 -3.25 23.92
CA ILE A 349 -29.65 -1.81 24.17
C ILE A 349 -30.35 -1.08 23.02
N HIS A 350 -30.88 -1.80 22.02
CA HIS A 350 -31.55 -1.27 20.83
C HIS A 350 -30.71 -0.26 20.02
N VAL A 351 -29.40 -0.49 19.96
CA VAL A 351 -28.45 0.32 19.19
C VAL A 351 -27.85 -0.54 18.08
N LEU A 352 -27.69 0.01 16.87
CA LEU A 352 -27.02 -0.68 15.74
C LEU A 352 -27.68 -2.01 15.32
N GLU A 353 -29.00 -2.13 15.46
CA GLU A 353 -29.75 -3.32 15.03
C GLU A 353 -29.75 -3.48 13.50
N CYS A 354 -29.94 -2.38 12.78
CA CYS A 354 -29.99 -2.41 11.31
C CYS A 354 -28.60 -2.44 10.67
N PRO A 355 -28.39 -3.26 9.61
CA PRO A 355 -27.14 -3.26 8.84
C PRO A 355 -26.74 -1.88 8.30
N LEU A 356 -27.71 -1.05 7.89
CA LEU A 356 -27.45 0.31 7.39
C LEU A 356 -26.86 1.24 8.46
N HIS A 357 -27.32 1.14 9.71
CA HIS A 357 -26.74 1.90 10.81
C HIS A 357 -25.30 1.44 11.11
N ARG A 358 -25.04 0.13 11.03
CA ARG A 358 -23.68 -0.43 11.17
C ARG A 358 -22.76 0.11 10.09
N MET A 359 -23.23 0.19 8.84
CA MET A 359 -22.46 0.79 7.74
C MET A 359 -22.14 2.26 8.02
N ALA A 360 -23.12 3.08 8.42
CA ALA A 360 -22.89 4.49 8.71
C ALA A 360 -21.83 4.69 9.82
N VAL A 361 -21.94 3.94 10.92
CA VAL A 361 -20.94 4.00 12.01
C VAL A 361 -19.59 3.46 11.56
N GLY A 362 -19.55 2.39 10.77
CA GLY A 362 -18.32 1.87 10.17
C GLY A 362 -17.58 2.92 9.33
N GLY A 363 -18.29 3.69 8.50
CA GLY A 363 -17.68 4.77 7.73
C GLY A 363 -17.14 5.92 8.60
N ILE A 364 -17.82 6.29 9.68
CA ILE A 364 -17.32 7.28 10.64
C ILE A 364 -16.04 6.79 11.32
N ILE A 365 -15.97 5.49 11.68
CA ILE A 365 -14.77 4.88 12.25
C ILE A 365 -13.62 4.85 11.23
N ALA A 366 -13.90 4.63 9.93
CA ALA A 366 -12.88 4.77 8.88
C ALA A 366 -12.33 6.20 8.81
N GLY A 367 -13.18 7.23 9.02
CA GLY A 367 -12.74 8.61 9.18
C GLY A 367 -11.80 8.82 10.36
N ALA A 368 -12.09 8.20 11.51
CA ALA A 368 -11.21 8.22 12.68
C ALA A 368 -9.87 7.51 12.41
N ALA A 369 -9.86 6.43 11.63
CA ALA A 369 -8.62 5.75 11.20
C ALA A 369 -7.73 6.70 10.38
N PHE A 370 -8.31 7.45 9.45
CA PHE A 370 -7.59 8.43 8.62
C PHE A 370 -7.17 9.68 9.39
N LEU A 371 -7.96 10.10 10.38
CA LEU A 371 -7.54 11.14 11.33
C LEU A 371 -6.29 10.69 12.11
N SER A 372 -6.28 9.46 12.61
CA SER A 372 -5.11 8.86 13.25
C SER A 372 -3.90 8.80 12.32
N ALA A 373 -4.09 8.38 11.06
CA ALA A 373 -3.02 8.32 10.07
C ALA A 373 -2.45 9.70 9.71
N GLY A 374 -3.31 10.72 9.62
CA GLY A 374 -2.91 12.11 9.41
C GLY A 374 -2.13 12.69 10.59
N ILE A 375 -2.56 12.42 11.83
CA ILE A 375 -1.82 12.85 13.03
C ILE A 375 -0.44 12.17 13.06
N LEU A 376 -0.37 10.87 12.80
CA LEU A 376 0.90 10.15 12.75
C LEU A 376 1.84 10.71 11.66
N GLU A 377 1.29 11.04 10.49
CA GLU A 377 2.07 11.66 9.42
C GLU A 377 2.62 13.04 9.81
N LEU A 378 1.85 13.87 10.54
CA LEU A 378 2.37 15.14 11.06
C LEU A 378 3.56 14.93 12.00
N VAL A 379 3.50 13.91 12.88
CA VAL A 379 4.61 13.57 13.76
C VAL A 379 5.81 13.09 12.94
N LEU A 380 5.60 12.27 11.90
CA LEU A 380 6.65 11.82 11.00
C LEU A 380 7.30 12.97 10.23
N GLU A 381 6.51 13.93 9.76
CA GLU A 381 7.00 15.11 9.03
C GLU A 381 8.00 15.93 9.85
N THR A 382 7.87 15.98 11.18
CA THR A 382 8.87 16.63 12.06
C THR A 382 10.26 15.98 12.01
N THR A 383 10.34 14.71 11.59
CA THR A 383 11.60 13.99 11.46
C THR A 383 12.21 14.12 10.07
N TYR A 384 11.45 14.58 9.07
CA TYR A 384 11.93 14.67 7.69
C TYR A 384 13.03 15.73 7.56
N PRO A 385 13.95 15.59 6.58
CA PRO A 385 14.93 16.63 6.32
C PRO A 385 14.20 17.94 5.94
N ASP A 386 14.55 19.03 6.62
CA ASP A 386 14.03 20.37 6.30
C ASP A 386 14.55 20.83 4.93
N ILE A 387 13.79 20.55 3.86
CA ILE A 387 14.11 21.03 2.52
C ILE A 387 13.76 22.54 2.46
N PRO A 388 14.71 23.43 2.10
CA PRO A 388 14.46 24.85 2.07
C PRO A 388 13.35 25.20 1.08
N ALA A 389 12.57 26.23 1.40
CA ALA A 389 11.47 26.70 0.54
C ALA A 389 11.96 27.25 -0.81
N LYS A 390 11.06 27.42 -1.78
CA LYS A 390 11.36 28.07 -3.07
C LYS A 390 11.97 29.46 -2.82
N ASN A 391 13.17 29.72 -3.36
CA ASN A 391 14.03 30.91 -3.13
C ASN A 391 14.80 30.95 -1.79
N ARG A 392 14.98 29.81 -1.12
CA ARG A 392 15.86 29.69 0.05
C ARG A 392 16.91 28.58 -0.16
N ALA A 393 17.99 28.68 0.60
CA ALA A 393 19.07 27.70 0.69
C ALA A 393 19.36 27.37 2.16
N SER A 394 19.97 26.22 2.39
CA SER A 394 20.48 25.80 3.71
C SER A 394 21.91 25.30 3.57
N PHE A 395 22.75 25.49 4.58
CA PHE A 395 24.14 25.06 4.55
C PHE A 395 24.53 24.38 5.86
N ASN A 396 25.34 23.34 5.77
CA ASN A 396 25.82 22.55 6.91
C ASN A 396 27.30 22.84 7.11
N PHE A 397 27.66 23.47 8.23
CA PHE A 397 29.06 23.75 8.57
C PHE A 397 29.60 22.65 9.47
N ILE A 398 30.72 22.05 9.08
CA ILE A 398 31.42 21.06 9.88
C ILE A 398 32.76 21.65 10.30
N ASN A 399 32.94 21.85 11.61
CA ASN A 399 34.23 22.20 12.17
C ASN A 399 35.07 20.93 12.32
N THR A 400 36.12 20.75 11.51
CA THR A 400 37.05 19.61 11.64
C THR A 400 38.25 19.93 12.55
N LEU A 401 38.37 21.19 13.00
CA LEU A 401 39.47 21.61 13.86
C LEU A 401 39.24 21.12 15.31
N PRO A 402 40.32 20.85 16.07
CA PRO A 402 40.24 20.43 17.47
C PRO A 402 39.93 21.58 18.44
N CYS A 403 39.64 22.78 17.94
CA CYS A 403 39.29 23.96 18.72
C CYS A 403 37.97 24.57 18.25
N ASP A 404 37.45 25.50 19.06
CA ASP A 404 36.25 26.24 18.75
C ASP A 404 36.55 27.35 17.74
N ILE A 405 35.69 27.49 16.74
CA ILE A 405 35.80 28.53 15.70
C ILE A 405 34.64 29.49 15.76
N LEU A 406 34.86 30.73 15.35
CA LEU A 406 33.83 31.74 15.16
C LEU A 406 33.51 31.86 13.67
N ILE A 407 32.24 31.72 13.31
CA ILE A 407 31.74 31.95 11.96
C ILE A 407 30.89 33.20 11.98
N ASN A 408 31.27 34.19 11.19
CA ASN A 408 30.47 35.39 10.97
C ASN A 408 29.68 35.25 9.66
N SER A 409 28.36 35.15 9.78
CA SER A 409 27.44 35.13 8.64
C SER A 409 26.68 36.45 8.54
N PRO A 410 26.47 37.01 7.34
CA PRO A 410 25.74 38.27 7.16
C PRO A 410 24.30 38.26 7.69
N VAL A 411 23.71 37.06 7.89
CA VAL A 411 22.31 36.90 8.30
C VAL A 411 22.17 36.57 9.79
N ASN A 412 23.10 35.79 10.34
CA ASN A 412 23.01 35.26 11.71
C ASN A 412 24.04 35.87 12.69
N GLY A 413 24.89 36.78 12.21
CA GLY A 413 25.98 37.36 13.00
C GLY A 413 27.10 36.36 13.31
N MET A 414 27.84 36.61 14.40
CA MET A 414 28.89 35.72 14.88
C MET A 414 28.29 34.52 15.63
N GLN A 415 28.69 33.32 15.22
CA GLN A 415 28.33 32.06 15.89
C GLN A 415 29.57 31.27 16.25
N ALA A 416 29.64 30.77 17.49
CA ALA A 416 30.68 29.87 17.92
C ALA A 416 30.30 28.42 17.56
N LEU A 417 31.19 27.73 16.84
CA LEU A 417 31.10 26.31 16.54
C LEU A 417 32.15 25.58 17.35
N CYS A 418 31.71 24.71 18.25
CA CYS A 418 32.63 23.90 19.04
C CYS A 418 33.47 22.96 18.16
N ALA A 419 34.59 22.51 18.70
CA ALA A 419 35.44 21.50 18.06
C ALA A 419 34.61 20.27 17.61
N SER A 420 34.84 19.80 16.38
CA SER A 420 34.15 18.62 15.81
C SER A 420 32.61 18.71 15.74
N MET A 421 32.04 19.93 15.75
CA MET A 421 30.60 20.15 15.72
C MET A 421 30.07 20.35 14.29
N LEU A 422 28.86 19.83 14.05
CA LEU A 422 28.05 20.14 12.87
C LEU A 422 27.04 21.24 13.24
N TYR A 423 27.01 22.32 12.45
CA TYR A 423 26.08 23.43 12.60
C TYR A 423 25.22 23.59 11.35
N HIS A 424 23.90 23.69 11.53
CA HIS A 424 22.94 23.82 10.43
C HIS A 424 22.52 25.29 10.26
N LEU A 425 23.01 25.95 9.22
CA LEU A 425 22.56 27.28 8.81
C LEU A 425 21.36 27.17 7.88
N LYS A 426 20.15 27.36 8.42
CA LYS A 426 18.90 27.16 7.67
C LYS A 426 18.35 28.46 7.10
N ASN A 427 17.61 28.36 5.99
CA ASN A 427 16.72 29.40 5.45
C ASN A 427 17.40 30.71 5.01
N LEU A 428 18.59 30.62 4.40
CA LEU A 428 19.22 31.76 3.75
C LEU A 428 18.43 32.20 2.51
N PRO A 429 18.20 33.50 2.30
CA PRO A 429 17.62 34.01 1.05
C PRO A 429 18.49 33.62 -0.15
N ALA A 430 17.87 33.12 -1.23
CA ALA A 430 18.58 32.65 -2.42
C ALA A 430 17.82 33.03 -3.70
N ARG A 431 17.61 34.32 -3.93
CA ARG A 431 16.89 34.84 -5.12
C ARG A 431 17.91 35.20 -6.20
N ASN A 432 17.94 34.43 -7.30
CA ASN A 432 18.86 34.61 -8.43
C ASN A 432 20.36 34.47 -8.07
N ASN A 433 20.75 33.39 -7.37
CA ASN A 433 22.14 33.11 -6.97
C ASN A 433 22.77 34.25 -6.17
N THR A 434 22.42 34.36 -4.89
CA THR A 434 22.95 35.38 -3.99
C THR A 434 24.26 34.94 -3.38
N THR A 435 25.28 35.80 -3.40
CA THR A 435 26.58 35.54 -2.78
C THR A 435 26.63 36.12 -1.37
N TYR A 436 27.14 35.33 -0.42
CA TYR A 436 27.38 35.72 0.97
C TYR A 436 28.86 35.65 1.29
N ASN A 437 29.41 36.69 1.91
CA ASN A 437 30.78 36.65 2.42
C ASN A 437 30.77 36.09 3.84
N ILE A 438 31.49 35.00 4.05
CA ILE A 438 31.60 34.32 5.34
C ILE A 438 33.03 34.43 5.82
N MET A 439 33.17 34.91 7.06
CA MET A 439 34.45 34.96 7.77
C MET A 439 34.49 33.84 8.81
N VAL A 440 35.59 33.12 8.83
CA VAL A 440 35.91 32.12 9.85
C VAL A 440 37.14 32.60 10.62
N GLU A 441 37.06 32.59 11.94
CA GLU A 441 38.14 32.95 12.87
C GLU A 441 38.38 31.78 13.83
N ALA A 442 39.63 31.33 13.92
CA ALA A 442 40.07 30.25 14.82
C ALA A 442 41.18 30.77 15.76
N PRO A 443 41.32 30.25 16.99
CA PRO A 443 42.42 30.63 17.86
C PRO A 443 43.77 30.16 17.31
N THR A 444 44.83 30.95 17.51
CA THR A 444 46.22 30.63 17.09
C THR A 444 46.71 29.28 17.61
N SER A 445 46.37 28.93 18.85
CA SER A 445 46.58 27.61 19.43
C SER A 445 45.29 26.81 19.34
N CYS A 446 45.26 25.85 18.42
CA CYS A 446 44.09 25.02 18.14
C CYS A 446 44.41 23.55 18.46
N GLY A 447 44.32 23.18 19.74
CA GLY A 447 44.68 21.84 20.21
C GLY A 447 46.14 21.51 19.93
N ASN A 448 46.40 20.54 19.05
CA ASN A 448 47.75 20.16 18.63
C ASN A 448 48.24 20.91 17.37
N LEU A 449 47.46 21.87 16.87
CA LEU A 449 47.78 22.67 15.68
C LEU A 449 48.13 24.11 16.09
N GLU A 450 49.24 24.61 15.56
CA GLU A 450 49.59 26.04 15.61
C GLU A 450 49.27 26.66 14.25
N LEU A 451 48.25 27.53 14.21
CA LEU A 451 47.74 28.11 12.97
C LEU A 451 48.55 29.35 12.57
N GLU A 452 49.02 29.39 11.32
CA GLU A 452 49.73 30.56 10.78
C GLU A 452 48.78 31.70 10.42
N ASN A 453 47.61 31.36 9.86
CA ASN A 453 46.54 32.28 9.50
C ASN A 453 45.23 31.87 10.18
N GLU A 454 44.84 32.64 11.20
CA GLU A 454 43.64 32.41 12.02
C GLU A 454 42.32 32.81 11.32
N LYS A 455 42.39 33.65 10.29
CA LYS A 455 41.21 34.25 9.63
C LYS A 455 41.13 33.83 8.17
N PHE A 456 39.98 33.33 7.77
CA PHE A 456 39.70 32.94 6.40
C PHE A 456 38.36 33.51 5.93
N ASN A 457 38.38 34.18 4.78
CA ASN A 457 37.18 34.73 4.15
C ASN A 457 36.91 33.98 2.85
N PHE A 458 35.67 33.56 2.64
CA PHE A 458 35.25 32.96 1.38
C PHE A 458 33.85 33.41 0.96
N GLU A 459 33.61 33.32 -0.34
CA GLU A 459 32.33 33.64 -0.96
C GLU A 459 31.47 32.37 -1.07
N LEU A 460 30.26 32.42 -0.53
CA LEU A 460 29.27 31.36 -0.59
C LEU A 460 28.14 31.73 -1.55
N VAL A 461 27.99 30.98 -2.64
CA VAL A 461 26.90 31.18 -3.61
C VAL A 461 25.69 30.35 -3.21
N ALA A 462 24.58 31.02 -2.90
CA ALA A 462 23.31 30.38 -2.53
C ALA A 462 22.30 30.40 -3.69
N ALA A 463 21.94 29.21 -4.17
CA ALA A 463 20.89 28.95 -5.16
C ALA A 463 19.63 28.37 -4.50
N ALA A 464 18.48 28.53 -5.17
CA ALA A 464 17.21 28.06 -4.64
C ALA A 464 17.19 26.52 -4.50
N LEU A 465 16.64 26.02 -3.38
CA LEU A 465 16.56 24.59 -3.03
C LEU A 465 17.92 23.91 -2.78
N GLN A 466 19.00 24.67 -2.67
CA GLN A 466 20.35 24.15 -2.44
C GLN A 466 20.56 23.76 -0.97
N ILE A 467 21.19 22.60 -0.76
CA ILE A 467 21.70 22.17 0.55
C ILE A 467 23.10 21.60 0.38
N ASP A 468 24.10 22.36 0.86
CA ASP A 468 25.51 22.00 0.73
C ASP A 468 26.16 21.86 2.10
N THR A 469 27.20 21.03 2.17
CA THR A 469 28.05 20.91 3.35
C THR A 469 29.37 21.63 3.11
N ILE A 470 29.76 22.45 4.08
CA ILE A 470 30.99 23.24 4.11
C ILE A 470 31.86 22.68 5.23
N LEU A 471 33.07 22.27 4.87
CA LEU A 471 34.05 21.72 5.79
C LEU A 471 35.09 22.78 6.10
N VAL A 472 35.17 23.21 7.35
CA VAL A 472 36.25 24.08 7.84
C VAL A 472 37.40 23.19 8.30
N THR A 473 38.59 23.40 7.74
CA THR A 473 39.77 22.57 7.93
C THR A 473 41.04 23.41 7.86
N VAL A 474 42.19 22.77 8.00
CA VAL A 474 43.52 23.34 7.84
C VAL A 474 44.20 22.79 6.57
N ASN A 475 44.99 23.62 5.89
CA ASN A 475 45.82 23.18 4.75
C ASN A 475 47.21 22.67 5.22
N SER A 476 48.16 22.47 4.30
CA SER A 476 49.51 21.99 4.61
C SER A 476 50.41 23.04 5.27
N HIS A 477 50.05 24.32 5.16
CA HIS A 477 50.77 25.46 5.72
C HIS A 477 50.13 25.96 7.02
N ASN A 478 49.32 25.13 7.68
CA ASN A 478 48.59 25.47 8.90
C ASN A 478 47.64 26.68 8.77
N GLU A 479 47.12 26.95 7.57
CA GLU A 479 46.13 28.00 7.33
C GLU A 479 44.72 27.44 7.37
N VAL A 480 43.78 28.18 7.96
CA VAL A 480 42.36 27.83 7.95
C VAL A 480 41.80 27.97 6.53
N VAL A 481 41.12 26.95 6.05
CA VAL A 481 40.46 26.91 4.74
C VAL A 481 39.08 26.27 4.85
N ALA A 482 38.19 26.60 3.90
CA ALA A 482 36.87 25.99 3.81
C ALA A 482 36.66 25.34 2.44
N TYR A 483 36.20 24.08 2.43
CA TYR A 483 35.84 23.36 1.22
C TYR A 483 34.34 23.10 1.15
N VAL A 484 33.73 23.41 0.01
CA VAL A 484 32.31 23.14 -0.26
C VAL A 484 32.17 21.80 -0.96
N THR A 485 31.48 20.85 -0.35
CA THR A 485 31.17 19.56 -0.98
C THR A 485 30.17 19.73 -2.11
N GLU A 486 30.23 18.88 -3.13
CA GLU A 486 29.19 18.83 -4.16
C GLU A 486 27.78 18.63 -3.53
N PRO A 487 26.74 19.25 -4.12
CA PRO A 487 25.40 19.28 -3.55
C PRO A 487 24.90 17.92 -3.12
N ILE A 488 24.32 17.85 -1.93
CA ILE A 488 23.85 16.60 -1.35
C ILE A 488 22.42 16.33 -1.83
N ASP A 489 22.18 15.13 -2.34
CA ASP A 489 20.81 14.61 -2.41
C ASP A 489 20.37 14.20 -1.00
N PHE A 490 19.64 15.08 -0.31
CA PHE A 490 19.06 14.82 1.01
C PHE A 490 17.88 13.84 0.98
N LYS A 491 17.53 13.27 -0.18
CA LYS A 491 16.51 12.23 -0.25
C LYS A 491 16.99 10.98 0.48
N ARG A 492 16.22 10.58 1.49
CA ARG A 492 16.36 9.28 2.16
C ARG A 492 16.35 8.14 1.14
N SER A 493 16.92 6.99 1.51
CA SER A 493 16.84 5.79 0.68
C SER A 493 15.38 5.42 0.40
N LEU A 494 15.07 5.09 -0.85
CA LEU A 494 13.76 4.54 -1.24
C LEU A 494 13.48 3.20 -0.53
N ASN A 495 14.54 2.50 -0.14
CA ASN A 495 14.49 1.23 0.58
C ASN A 495 14.50 1.38 2.11
N GLY A 496 14.55 2.62 2.62
CA GLY A 496 14.64 2.89 4.06
C GLY A 496 16.01 2.59 4.67
N LYS A 497 17.01 2.19 3.88
CA LYS A 497 18.37 1.90 4.34
C LYS A 497 19.11 3.17 4.78
N PRO A 498 20.03 3.08 5.76
CA PRO A 498 20.98 4.15 6.01
C PRO A 498 21.81 4.45 4.76
N LYS A 499 22.03 5.74 4.51
CA LYS A 499 22.96 6.22 3.49
C LYS A 499 24.22 6.76 4.14
N ILE A 500 25.39 6.37 3.67
CA ILE A 500 26.65 6.98 4.11
C ILE A 500 27.42 7.54 2.91
N ARG A 501 27.97 8.73 3.08
CA ARG A 501 28.93 9.36 2.15
C ARG A 501 30.26 9.50 2.85
N ILE A 502 31.35 9.36 2.11
CA ILE A 502 32.70 9.54 2.61
C ILE A 502 33.27 10.83 2.01
N VAL A 503 33.80 11.69 2.87
CA VAL A 503 34.54 12.88 2.48
C VAL A 503 35.94 12.75 3.02
N TYR A 504 36.91 12.79 2.12
CA TYR A 504 38.33 12.76 2.45
C TYR A 504 38.97 14.09 2.07
N ILE A 505 39.71 14.67 3.01
CA ILE A 505 40.46 15.92 2.85
C ILE A 505 41.94 15.59 3.04
N GLY A 506 42.79 16.02 2.13
CA GLY A 506 44.22 15.74 2.20
C GLY A 506 45.03 16.62 1.26
N ASN A 507 46.35 16.61 1.45
CA ASN A 507 47.31 17.42 0.70
C ASN A 507 48.40 16.56 0.06
N ALA A 508 48.04 15.42 -0.53
CA ALA A 508 49.03 14.57 -1.18
C ALA A 508 49.42 15.14 -2.56
N GLU A 509 50.69 15.49 -2.74
CA GLU A 509 51.30 15.77 -4.05
C GLU A 509 51.42 14.50 -4.91
N VAL A 510 51.28 13.31 -4.29
CA VAL A 510 51.43 12.00 -4.93
C VAL A 510 50.07 11.27 -4.97
N PHE A 511 49.67 10.79 -6.15
CA PHE A 511 48.48 9.96 -6.36
C PHE A 511 48.58 8.65 -5.55
N HIS A 512 47.87 8.55 -4.44
CA HIS A 512 47.65 7.29 -3.75
C HIS A 512 46.16 7.02 -3.65
N ASN A 513 45.72 5.87 -4.17
CA ASN A 513 44.34 5.40 -4.02
C ASN A 513 44.10 5.09 -2.54
N ILE A 514 43.43 6.00 -1.84
CA ILE A 514 43.05 5.78 -0.45
C ILE A 514 41.90 4.80 -0.45
N THR A 515 42.14 3.67 0.20
CA THR A 515 41.17 2.61 0.31
C THR A 515 40.52 2.70 1.68
N ILE A 516 39.23 2.99 1.69
CA ILE A 516 38.44 2.95 2.92
C ILE A 516 37.64 1.67 2.87
N SER A 517 37.67 0.89 3.93
CA SER A 517 36.90 -0.35 4.04
C SER A 517 35.89 -0.20 5.16
N LEU A 518 34.60 -0.39 4.88
CA LEU A 518 33.56 -0.47 5.91
C LEU A 518 33.27 -1.94 6.17
N ALA A 519 33.58 -2.40 7.38
CA ALA A 519 33.39 -3.77 7.82
C ALA A 519 32.29 -3.87 8.89
N ASN A 520 31.39 -4.84 8.75
CA ASN A 520 30.40 -5.20 9.77
C ASN A 520 30.76 -6.58 10.37
N ALA A 521 30.32 -6.85 11.60
CA ALA A 521 30.46 -8.13 12.30
C ALA A 521 29.89 -9.33 11.51
N GLU A 522 28.95 -9.10 10.59
CA GLU A 522 28.35 -10.11 9.71
C GLU A 522 29.20 -10.45 8.46
N GLY A 523 30.40 -9.88 8.33
CA GLY A 523 31.36 -10.21 7.26
C GLY A 523 31.22 -9.42 5.96
N LEU A 524 30.33 -8.41 5.92
CA LEU A 524 30.32 -7.41 4.85
C LEU A 524 31.60 -6.55 4.94
N ASN A 525 32.34 -6.44 3.85
CA ASN A 525 33.54 -5.62 3.75
C ASN A 525 33.55 -4.90 2.39
N ASP A 526 33.01 -3.69 2.37
CA ASP A 526 32.93 -2.87 1.16
C ASP A 526 34.14 -1.93 1.08
N VAL A 527 34.78 -1.92 -0.09
CA VAL A 527 36.05 -1.23 -0.36
C VAL A 527 35.78 -0.01 -1.24
N TYR A 528 36.15 1.18 -0.74
CA TYR A 528 35.94 2.46 -1.42
C TYR A 528 37.20 2.97 -2.07
N PHE A 529 37.06 3.36 -3.32
CA PHE A 529 38.03 4.18 -4.03
C PHE A 529 37.51 5.61 -4.03
N VAL A 530 38.28 6.50 -3.42
CA VAL A 530 38.00 7.92 -3.45
C VAL A 530 38.93 8.54 -4.50
N ASP A 531 38.36 8.95 -5.64
CA ASP A 531 39.12 9.58 -6.74
C ASP A 531 39.59 10.98 -6.30
N TYR A 532 40.82 11.03 -5.79
CA TYR A 532 41.41 12.27 -5.28
C TYR A 532 41.92 13.14 -6.43
N LYS A 533 41.32 14.33 -6.55
CA LYS A 533 41.77 15.36 -7.49
C LYS A 533 42.63 16.39 -6.75
N PRO A 534 43.96 16.43 -6.97
CA PRO A 534 44.86 17.29 -6.20
C PRO A 534 44.53 18.79 -6.31
N GLN A 535 43.93 19.24 -7.42
CA GLN A 535 43.47 20.63 -7.59
C GLN A 535 42.34 21.05 -6.64
N LYS A 536 41.58 20.09 -6.08
CA LYS A 536 40.45 20.36 -5.18
C LYS A 536 40.76 20.11 -3.70
N HIS A 537 41.92 19.54 -3.36
CA HIS A 537 42.34 19.17 -1.99
C HIS A 537 41.31 18.36 -1.17
N MET A 538 40.30 17.81 -1.86
CA MET A 538 39.15 17.14 -1.28
C MET A 538 38.62 16.14 -2.29
N ALA A 539 38.16 15.01 -1.79
CA ALA A 539 37.55 13.98 -2.57
C ALA A 539 36.33 13.41 -1.86
N VAL A 540 35.28 13.16 -2.63
CA VAL A 540 33.95 12.88 -2.09
C VAL A 540 33.36 11.68 -2.81
N SER A 541 32.87 10.70 -2.06
CA SER A 541 32.23 9.52 -2.63
C SER A 541 30.79 9.80 -3.06
N ALA A 542 30.23 8.90 -3.88
CA ALA A 542 28.79 8.76 -3.99
C ALA A 542 28.19 8.26 -2.66
N TYR A 543 26.89 8.46 -2.46
CA TYR A 543 26.18 7.83 -1.34
C TYR A 543 26.10 6.33 -1.53
N LEU A 544 26.36 5.60 -0.45
CA LEU A 544 26.14 4.17 -0.38
C LEU A 544 24.98 3.84 0.54
N GLU A 545 24.13 2.91 0.11
CA GLU A 545 23.09 2.34 0.96
C GLU A 545 23.59 1.06 1.63
N LEU A 546 23.77 1.09 2.95
CA LEU A 546 24.20 -0.05 3.74
C LEU A 546 23.03 -0.68 4.49
N PRO A 547 23.10 -1.98 4.88
CA PRO A 547 22.19 -2.48 5.89
C PRO A 547 22.38 -1.73 7.23
N PRO A 548 21.33 -1.63 8.08
CA PRO A 548 21.49 -1.06 9.41
C PRO A 548 22.37 -1.97 10.27
N GLY A 549 23.22 -1.40 11.10
CA GLY A 549 24.15 -2.17 11.92
C GLY A 549 25.33 -1.35 12.45
N GLU A 550 26.26 -2.05 13.08
CA GLU A 550 27.51 -1.47 13.57
C GLU A 550 28.62 -1.68 12.55
N TYR A 551 29.27 -0.58 12.15
CA TYR A 551 30.32 -0.58 11.15
C TYR A 551 31.60 -0.05 11.76
N THR A 552 32.69 -0.78 11.52
CA THR A 552 34.05 -0.25 11.70
C THR A 552 34.57 0.19 10.35
N TYR A 553 35.22 1.35 10.30
CA TYR A 553 35.91 1.79 9.10
C TYR A 553 37.41 1.59 9.26
N LEU A 554 38.06 1.10 8.22
CA LEU A 554 39.50 0.97 8.11
C LEU A 554 39.97 1.91 7.00
N VAL A 555 40.90 2.80 7.31
CA VAL A 555 41.55 3.65 6.30
C VAL A 555 42.94 3.11 6.07
N LYS A 556 43.21 2.68 4.83
CA LYS A 556 44.55 2.24 4.41
C LYS A 556 45.26 3.36 3.67
N CYS A 557 46.32 3.87 4.28
CA CYS A 557 47.24 4.83 3.69
C CYS A 557 48.64 4.18 3.67
N ARG A 558 49.18 3.88 2.49
CA ARG A 558 50.44 3.11 2.28
C ARG A 558 50.39 1.65 2.75
N GLU A 559 51.37 0.85 2.32
CA GLU A 559 51.44 -0.61 2.57
C GLU A 559 51.60 -0.98 4.07
N ASN A 560 51.91 -0.04 4.97
CA ASN A 560 52.24 -0.34 6.38
C ASN A 560 51.52 0.52 7.46
N GLU A 561 50.62 1.44 7.11
CA GLU A 561 49.85 2.21 8.11
C GLU A 561 48.34 2.00 7.92
N ASN A 562 47.81 1.05 8.69
CA ASN A 562 46.37 0.77 8.79
C ASN A 562 45.80 1.55 9.97
N LEU A 563 44.84 2.44 9.71
CA LEU A 563 44.14 3.19 10.75
C LEU A 563 42.73 2.65 10.92
N TYR A 564 42.47 2.08 12.10
CA TYR A 564 41.15 1.62 12.51
C TYR A 564 40.36 2.78 13.09
N GLY A 565 39.20 3.04 12.50
CA GLY A 565 38.21 3.96 13.00
C GLY A 565 37.34 3.37 14.10
N ASN A 566 36.63 4.26 14.80
CA ASN A 566 35.66 3.86 15.81
C ASN A 566 34.46 3.13 15.21
N VAL A 567 33.80 2.31 16.02
CA VAL A 567 32.51 1.68 15.68
C VAL A 567 31.47 2.78 15.51
N THR A 568 30.75 2.75 14.39
CA THR A 568 29.66 3.70 14.09
C THR A 568 28.40 2.93 13.77
N ARG A 569 27.32 3.29 14.45
CA ARG A 569 26.01 2.66 14.28
C ARG A 569 25.22 3.39 13.21
N LEU A 570 24.86 2.68 12.14
CA LEU A 570 24.04 3.21 11.05
C LEU A 570 22.61 2.69 11.22
N GLU A 571 21.68 3.61 11.46
CA GLU A 571 20.26 3.31 11.68
C GLU A 571 19.40 3.65 10.46
N LEU A 572 18.27 2.95 10.31
CA LEU A 572 17.35 3.06 9.15
C LEU A 572 16.92 4.50 8.87
N GLY A 573 16.88 4.86 7.59
CA GLY A 573 16.49 6.20 7.12
C GLY A 573 17.48 7.33 7.39
N GLY A 574 18.56 7.07 8.15
CA GLY A 574 19.58 8.08 8.47
C GLY A 574 20.47 8.38 7.28
N ILE A 575 20.90 9.63 7.16
CA ILE A 575 21.90 10.07 6.18
C ILE A 575 23.15 10.47 6.96
N TYR A 576 24.25 9.80 6.69
CA TYR A 576 25.51 9.92 7.41
C TYR A 576 26.60 10.42 6.47
N THR A 577 27.58 11.13 7.03
CA THR A 577 28.81 11.51 6.32
C THR A 577 30.01 11.22 7.20
N LEU A 578 30.89 10.34 6.74
CA LEU A 578 32.19 10.09 7.33
C LEU A 578 33.18 11.11 6.78
N VAL A 579 33.67 12.00 7.65
CA VAL A 579 34.69 13.00 7.30
C VAL A 579 36.04 12.51 7.82
N ILE A 580 37.03 12.44 6.93
CA ILE A 580 38.41 12.06 7.24
C ILE A 580 39.32 13.18 6.75
N ARG A 581 40.23 13.63 7.61
CA ARG A 581 41.26 14.61 7.27
C ARG A 581 42.65 14.00 7.44
N GLN A 582 43.50 14.23 6.46
CA GLN A 582 44.93 14.00 6.52
C GLN A 582 45.67 15.34 6.56
N HIS A 583 46.55 15.51 7.53
CA HIS A 583 47.39 16.68 7.71
C HIS A 583 48.83 16.23 7.99
N LEU A 584 49.82 16.80 7.28
CA LEU A 584 51.24 16.41 7.35
C LEU A 584 51.45 14.88 7.22
N ASP A 585 50.84 14.30 6.19
CA ASP A 585 50.86 12.87 5.89
C ASP A 585 50.25 11.94 6.96
N LYS A 586 49.66 12.45 8.04
CA LYS A 586 48.96 11.67 9.08
C LYS A 586 47.47 11.97 9.09
N ILE A 587 46.65 10.93 9.27
CA ILE A 587 45.22 11.14 9.54
C ILE A 587 45.09 11.57 10.99
N ASP A 588 44.65 12.81 11.19
CA ASP A 588 44.53 13.42 12.51
C ASP A 588 43.08 13.62 12.95
N PHE A 589 42.13 13.48 12.02
CA PHE A 589 40.70 13.63 12.29
C PHE A 589 39.86 12.63 11.47
N ALA A 590 38.96 11.91 12.15
CA ALA A 590 37.95 11.08 11.52
C ALA A 590 36.68 11.06 12.38
N LYS A 591 35.53 11.43 11.81
CA LYS A 591 34.24 11.43 12.52
C LYS A 591 33.07 11.21 11.58
N VAL A 592 32.09 10.44 12.03
CA VAL A 592 30.80 10.29 11.34
C VAL A 592 29.81 11.32 11.88
N TYR A 593 29.18 12.03 10.95
CA TYR A 593 28.16 13.04 11.23
C TYR A 593 26.81 12.58 10.68
N THR A 594 25.76 12.74 11.48
CA THR A 594 24.38 12.50 11.08
C THR A 594 23.83 13.75 10.39
N MET A 595 23.77 13.73 9.05
CA MET A 595 23.23 14.83 8.23
C MET A 595 21.71 14.90 8.28
N SER A 596 21.05 13.75 8.35
CA SER A 596 19.61 13.61 8.61
C SER A 596 19.43 12.53 9.68
N PRO A 597 18.61 12.78 10.72
CA PRO A 597 18.35 11.79 11.74
C PRO A 597 17.72 10.52 11.13
N PRO A 598 18.00 9.34 11.71
CA PRO A 598 17.33 8.09 11.34
C PRO A 598 15.85 8.12 11.73
N ASN A 599 15.11 7.13 11.24
CA ASN A 599 13.71 6.92 11.61
C ASN A 599 13.64 6.64 13.12
N SER A 600 12.94 7.49 13.88
CA SER A 600 12.85 7.38 15.35
C SER A 600 11.50 6.89 15.84
N ILE A 601 10.46 6.94 14.99
CA ILE A 601 9.09 6.60 15.36
C ILE A 601 8.84 5.13 15.01
N PRO A 602 8.50 4.26 15.98
CA PRO A 602 8.34 2.83 15.71
C PRO A 602 7.07 2.54 14.91
N MET A 603 7.14 1.58 13.99
CA MET A 603 6.02 1.13 13.13
C MET A 603 4.78 0.68 13.94
N THR A 604 4.93 0.33 15.22
CA THR A 604 3.82 -0.02 16.11
C THR A 604 2.80 1.12 16.27
N TRP A 605 3.18 2.37 16.02
CA TRP A 605 2.25 3.51 15.99
C TRP A 605 1.23 3.46 14.84
N LEU A 606 1.39 2.54 13.88
CA LEU A 606 0.37 2.27 12.85
C LEU A 606 -0.75 1.36 13.37
N ILE A 607 -0.59 0.69 14.52
CA ILE A 607 -1.61 -0.22 15.04
C ILE A 607 -2.97 0.46 15.27
N PRO A 608 -3.06 1.68 15.84
CA PRO A 608 -4.33 2.36 16.03
C PRO A 608 -5.14 2.59 14.74
N GLN A 609 -4.49 3.08 13.66
CA GLN A 609 -5.19 3.28 12.39
C GLN A 609 -5.60 1.95 11.74
N TYR A 610 -4.77 0.91 11.82
CA TYR A 610 -5.13 -0.43 11.33
C TYR A 610 -6.29 -1.04 12.13
N PHE A 611 -6.27 -0.91 13.45
CA PHE A 611 -7.34 -1.41 14.31
C PHE A 611 -8.69 -0.73 14.02
N LEU A 612 -8.67 0.61 13.86
CA LEU A 612 -9.88 1.36 13.52
C LEU A 612 -10.42 0.98 12.14
N ILE A 613 -9.56 0.86 11.11
CA ILE A 613 -10.03 0.46 9.77
C ILE A 613 -10.54 -0.98 9.74
N SER A 614 -10.00 -1.90 10.56
CA SER A 614 -10.52 -3.27 10.69
C SER A 614 -11.93 -3.31 11.31
N ILE A 615 -12.17 -2.50 12.35
CA ILE A 615 -13.52 -2.34 12.92
C ILE A 615 -14.46 -1.77 11.85
N ALA A 616 -14.01 -0.75 11.14
CA ALA A 616 -14.77 -0.13 10.06
C ALA A 616 -15.11 -1.15 8.95
N GLU A 617 -14.19 -2.02 8.56
CA GLU A 617 -14.41 -3.09 7.59
C GLU A 617 -15.49 -4.08 8.04
N ILE A 618 -15.46 -4.51 9.31
CA ILE A 618 -16.48 -5.42 9.85
C ILE A 618 -17.85 -4.76 9.82
N MET A 619 -17.94 -3.50 10.28
CA MET A 619 -19.21 -2.79 10.38
C MET A 619 -19.77 -2.31 9.03
N PHE A 620 -18.90 -2.01 8.06
CA PHE A 620 -19.28 -1.51 6.75
C PHE A 620 -19.36 -2.63 5.70
N GLY A 621 -18.29 -3.40 5.55
CA GLY A 621 -18.16 -4.43 4.52
C GLY A 621 -19.07 -5.63 4.76
N ILE A 622 -18.99 -6.23 5.96
CA ILE A 622 -19.79 -7.44 6.28
C ILE A 622 -21.28 -7.08 6.33
N ALA A 623 -21.65 -6.01 7.04
CA ALA A 623 -23.04 -5.57 7.12
C ALA A 623 -23.61 -5.14 5.77
N GLY A 624 -22.80 -4.46 4.92
CA GLY A 624 -23.23 -4.06 3.58
C GLY A 624 -23.43 -5.24 2.63
N LEU A 625 -22.59 -6.27 2.73
CA LEU A 625 -22.81 -7.53 2.01
C LEU A 625 -24.08 -8.23 2.52
N GLU A 626 -24.28 -8.35 3.83
CA GLU A 626 -25.50 -8.92 4.42
C GLU A 626 -26.76 -8.19 3.93
N PHE A 627 -26.76 -6.85 3.96
CA PHE A 627 -27.82 -6.02 3.42
C PHE A 627 -28.05 -6.28 1.93
N SER A 628 -26.98 -6.26 1.13
CA SER A 628 -27.06 -6.51 -0.31
C SER A 628 -27.67 -7.87 -0.62
N PHE A 629 -27.33 -8.91 0.14
CA PHE A 629 -27.81 -10.28 -0.08
C PHE A 629 -29.26 -10.48 0.35
N THR A 630 -29.71 -9.77 1.39
CA THR A 630 -31.07 -9.86 1.93
C THR A 630 -32.07 -9.05 1.11
N GLN A 631 -31.67 -7.89 0.58
CA GLN A 631 -32.53 -7.02 -0.21
C GLN A 631 -32.60 -7.40 -1.70
N ALA A 632 -31.60 -8.12 -2.22
CA ALA A 632 -31.58 -8.45 -3.65
C ALA A 632 -32.57 -9.57 -4.01
N PRO A 633 -33.43 -9.37 -5.03
CA PRO A 633 -34.30 -10.42 -5.57
C PRO A 633 -33.51 -11.66 -6.00
N LYS A 634 -34.08 -12.86 -5.82
CA LYS A 634 -33.40 -14.16 -6.07
C LYS A 634 -32.74 -14.22 -7.46
N CYS A 635 -33.39 -13.69 -8.48
CA CYS A 635 -32.90 -13.68 -9.86
C CYS A 635 -31.81 -12.61 -10.11
N LEU A 636 -31.82 -11.49 -9.38
CA LEU A 636 -30.94 -10.34 -9.61
C LEU A 636 -29.82 -10.16 -8.58
N LYS A 637 -29.59 -11.13 -7.68
CA LYS A 637 -28.48 -11.11 -6.71
C LYS A 637 -27.12 -10.82 -7.37
N THR A 638 -26.86 -11.41 -8.53
CA THR A 638 -25.62 -11.21 -9.28
C THR A 638 -25.44 -9.76 -9.75
N VAL A 639 -26.53 -9.05 -10.09
CA VAL A 639 -26.48 -7.64 -10.50
C VAL A 639 -26.13 -6.74 -9.31
N THR A 640 -26.69 -7.04 -8.14
CA THR A 640 -26.43 -6.28 -6.91
C THR A 640 -24.97 -6.44 -6.46
N ILE A 641 -24.43 -7.67 -6.51
CA ILE A 641 -23.01 -7.94 -6.23
C ILE A 641 -22.10 -7.27 -7.27
N ALA A 642 -22.50 -7.23 -8.54
CA ALA A 642 -21.75 -6.49 -9.57
C ALA A 642 -21.72 -4.98 -9.26
N GLY A 643 -22.83 -4.41 -8.78
CA GLY A 643 -22.88 -3.03 -8.30
C GLY A 643 -21.97 -2.78 -7.10
N TRP A 644 -21.90 -3.73 -6.16
CA TRP A 644 -20.96 -3.67 -5.05
C TRP A 644 -19.51 -3.58 -5.53
N TYR A 645 -19.07 -4.48 -6.42
CA TYR A 645 -17.71 -4.42 -6.98
C TYR A 645 -17.46 -3.13 -7.77
N LEU A 646 -18.47 -2.62 -8.48
CA LEU A 646 -18.36 -1.34 -9.17
C LEU A 646 -18.12 -0.19 -8.19
N SER A 647 -18.75 -0.21 -7.00
CA SER A 647 -18.49 0.80 -5.97
C SER A 647 -17.03 0.82 -5.51
N VAL A 648 -16.40 -0.35 -5.37
CA VAL A 648 -14.97 -0.49 -5.04
C VAL A 648 -14.10 0.10 -6.15
N ALA A 649 -14.42 -0.21 -7.41
CA ALA A 649 -13.70 0.33 -8.55
C ALA A 649 -13.77 1.86 -8.63
N VAL A 650 -14.96 2.43 -8.42
CA VAL A 650 -15.15 3.90 -8.38
C VAL A 650 -14.40 4.52 -7.20
N GLY A 651 -14.34 3.84 -6.05
CA GLY A 651 -13.53 4.30 -4.91
C GLY A 651 -12.04 4.43 -5.25
N ASN A 652 -11.48 3.43 -5.93
CA ASN A 652 -10.11 3.49 -6.42
C ASN A 652 -9.90 4.58 -7.48
N PHE A 653 -10.91 4.84 -8.31
CA PHE A 653 -10.89 5.97 -9.24
C PHE A 653 -10.81 7.32 -8.52
N PHE A 654 -11.53 7.51 -7.41
CA PHE A 654 -11.41 8.73 -6.59
C PHE A 654 -10.00 8.94 -6.06
N VAL A 655 -9.32 7.88 -5.59
CA VAL A 655 -7.92 7.97 -5.12
C VAL A 655 -7.00 8.44 -6.26
N ILE A 656 -7.18 7.91 -7.47
CA ILE A 656 -6.40 8.31 -8.66
C ILE A 656 -6.58 9.80 -8.93
N VAL A 657 -7.83 10.29 -8.97
CA VAL A 657 -8.14 11.70 -9.26
C VAL A 657 -7.52 12.63 -8.21
N ILE A 658 -7.67 12.33 -6.93
CA ILE A 658 -7.11 13.15 -5.83
C ILE A 658 -5.58 13.15 -5.88
N THR A 659 -4.97 11.97 -6.07
CA THR A 659 -3.51 11.83 -6.15
C THR A 659 -2.93 12.57 -7.36
N GLN A 660 -3.61 12.53 -8.52
CA GLN A 660 -3.18 13.21 -9.73
C GLN A 660 -3.34 14.74 -9.62
N ALA A 661 -4.38 15.20 -8.94
CA ALA A 661 -4.62 16.62 -8.72
C ALA A 661 -3.53 17.29 -7.86
N ASN A 662 -2.85 16.51 -7.00
CA ASN A 662 -1.71 16.94 -6.18
C ASN A 662 -2.01 18.25 -5.41
N PHE A 663 -3.19 18.31 -4.78
CA PHE A 663 -3.70 19.51 -4.10
C PHE A 663 -2.82 19.94 -2.92
N PHE A 664 -2.22 18.99 -2.21
CA PHE A 664 -1.43 19.23 -1.01
C PHE A 664 0.00 18.77 -1.20
N ARG A 665 0.96 19.49 -0.59
CA ARG A 665 2.37 19.06 -0.54
C ARG A 665 2.64 18.02 0.54
N SER A 666 1.87 18.07 1.63
CA SER A 666 2.01 17.18 2.77
C SER A 666 0.94 16.09 2.71
N GLN A 667 1.36 14.85 2.96
CA GLN A 667 0.51 13.68 2.90
C GLN A 667 -0.52 13.69 4.05
N ALA A 668 -0.21 14.34 5.18
CA ALA A 668 -1.11 14.46 6.31
C ALA A 668 -2.43 15.17 5.92
N TYR A 669 -2.34 16.24 5.12
CA TYR A 669 -3.53 16.97 4.65
C TYR A 669 -4.38 16.15 3.67
N GLU A 670 -3.77 15.28 2.86
CA GLU A 670 -4.53 14.32 2.06
C GLU A 670 -5.32 13.36 2.97
N PHE A 671 -4.70 12.84 4.03
CA PHE A 671 -5.41 11.97 4.98
C PHE A 671 -6.56 12.69 5.70
N PHE A 672 -6.37 13.95 6.11
CA PHE A 672 -7.45 14.76 6.69
C PHE A 672 -8.57 15.05 5.70
N LEU A 673 -8.25 15.29 4.43
CA LEU A 673 -9.26 15.44 3.38
C LEU A 673 -10.14 14.19 3.30
N PHE A 674 -9.54 13.00 3.23
CA PHE A 674 -10.30 11.74 3.21
C PHE A 674 -11.13 11.52 4.47
N ALA A 675 -10.60 11.88 5.66
CA ALA A 675 -11.33 11.80 6.93
C ALA A 675 -12.57 12.70 6.95
N ILE A 676 -12.48 13.91 6.39
CA ILE A 676 -13.64 14.83 6.28
C ILE A 676 -14.63 14.31 5.24
N LEU A 677 -14.14 13.89 4.07
CA LEU A 677 -14.98 13.40 2.98
C LEU A 677 -15.85 12.21 3.41
N ILE A 678 -15.30 11.24 4.13
CA ILE A 678 -16.08 10.08 4.58
C ILE A 678 -17.13 10.46 5.64
N VAL A 679 -16.86 11.43 6.52
CA VAL A 679 -17.86 11.89 7.49
C VAL A 679 -19.03 12.57 6.78
N VAL A 680 -18.74 13.44 5.81
CA VAL A 680 -19.79 14.09 4.98
C VAL A 680 -20.57 13.05 4.19
N ASP A 681 -19.88 12.09 3.58
CA ASP A 681 -20.48 10.99 2.83
C ASP A 681 -21.40 10.11 3.69
N MET A 682 -20.99 9.80 4.94
CA MET A 682 -21.82 9.03 5.87
C MET A 682 -23.06 9.79 6.36
N ILE A 683 -23.03 11.12 6.41
CA ILE A 683 -24.23 11.94 6.66
C ILE A 683 -25.22 11.76 5.51
N VAL A 684 -24.77 11.93 4.27
CA VAL A 684 -25.61 11.72 3.07
C VAL A 684 -26.14 10.29 3.00
N PHE A 685 -25.29 9.29 3.25
CA PHE A 685 -25.69 7.89 3.30
C PHE A 685 -26.76 7.63 4.36
N THR A 686 -26.64 8.24 5.55
CA THR A 686 -27.62 8.09 6.62
C THR A 686 -28.97 8.70 6.22
N GLU A 687 -28.98 9.88 5.60
CA GLU A 687 -30.22 10.48 5.07
C GLU A 687 -30.88 9.58 4.02
N MET A 688 -30.10 9.04 3.08
CA MET A 688 -30.59 8.09 2.07
C MET A 688 -31.13 6.81 2.71
N ALA A 689 -30.45 6.29 3.74
CA ALA A 689 -30.84 5.08 4.45
C ALA A 689 -32.16 5.24 5.22
N VAL A 690 -32.41 6.40 5.83
CA VAL A 690 -33.67 6.70 6.54
C VAL A 690 -34.86 6.70 5.57
N THR A 691 -34.65 7.16 4.34
CA THR A 691 -35.69 7.18 3.29
C THR A 691 -35.89 5.84 2.58
N TYR A 692 -35.05 4.83 2.85
CA TYR A 692 -35.10 3.54 2.19
C TYR A 692 -36.13 2.60 2.85
N LYS A 693 -37.11 2.11 2.08
CA LYS A 693 -38.08 1.08 2.53
C LYS A 693 -37.48 -0.32 2.32
N ILE A 694 -37.32 -1.08 3.40
CA ILE A 694 -36.79 -2.46 3.38
C ILE A 694 -37.77 -3.38 2.65
N THR A 695 -37.27 -4.14 1.67
CA THR A 695 -38.04 -5.19 1.01
C THR A 695 -37.98 -6.49 1.81
N VAL A 696 -39.14 -7.07 2.12
CA VAL A 696 -39.25 -8.43 2.65
C VAL A 696 -39.24 -9.41 1.47
N PRO A 697 -38.28 -10.34 1.39
CA PRO A 697 -38.26 -11.33 0.30
C PRO A 697 -39.48 -12.26 0.39
N GLU A 698 -40.15 -12.52 -0.75
CA GLU A 698 -41.20 -13.55 -0.81
C GLU A 698 -40.66 -14.91 -0.29
N PRO A 699 -41.34 -15.55 0.70
CA PRO A 699 -41.02 -16.92 1.10
C PRO A 699 -41.19 -17.87 -0.09
N ASP A 700 -40.47 -18.99 -0.08
CA ASP A 700 -40.53 -19.99 -1.15
C ASP A 700 -41.99 -20.38 -1.42
N SER A 701 -42.43 -20.16 -2.66
CA SER A 701 -43.79 -20.39 -3.12
C SER A 701 -44.17 -21.86 -2.96
N SER A 702 -44.71 -22.19 -1.79
CA SER A 702 -45.51 -23.39 -1.53
C SER A 702 -46.81 -23.04 -0.79
N GLU A 703 -46.88 -21.93 -0.05
CA GLU A 703 -48.07 -21.55 0.72
C GLU A 703 -48.16 -20.03 0.87
N PHE A 704 -48.85 -19.36 -0.06
CA PHE A 704 -49.91 -18.37 0.21
C PHE A 704 -50.31 -17.71 -1.12
N ILE A 705 -51.48 -18.09 -1.64
CA ILE A 705 -52.23 -17.30 -2.61
C ILE A 705 -53.28 -16.54 -1.81
N LEU A 706 -53.46 -15.26 -2.16
CA LEU A 706 -54.42 -14.26 -1.63
C LEU A 706 -53.93 -13.44 -0.42
N LEU A 707 -53.38 -12.26 -0.70
CA LEU A 707 -54.07 -10.97 -0.55
C LEU A 707 -53.17 -9.83 -1.05
N ASN A 708 -53.77 -8.91 -1.81
CA ASN A 708 -53.15 -7.74 -2.42
C ASN A 708 -52.63 -6.74 -1.38
N GLU A 709 -51.39 -6.28 -1.56
CA GLU A 709 -51.01 -4.85 -1.72
C GLU A 709 -49.48 -4.82 -1.98
N GLU A 710 -49.08 -4.54 -3.23
CA GLU A 710 -47.67 -4.37 -3.59
C GLU A 710 -47.16 -3.04 -3.01
N ALA A 711 -46.52 -3.09 -1.84
CA ALA A 711 -45.73 -1.97 -1.33
C ALA A 711 -44.43 -1.86 -2.15
N ILE A 712 -44.45 -1.02 -3.18
CA ILE A 712 -43.29 -0.70 -4.01
C ILE A 712 -42.33 0.19 -3.20
N PRO A 713 -41.04 -0.17 -3.03
CA PRO A 713 -40.09 0.70 -2.35
C PRO A 713 -39.71 1.88 -3.27
N LEU A 714 -40.23 3.07 -2.95
CA LEU A 714 -39.82 4.35 -3.53
C LEU A 714 -39.24 5.23 -2.42
N LEU A 715 -38.17 5.97 -2.71
CA LEU A 715 -37.64 7.03 -1.84
C LEU A 715 -38.66 8.17 -1.82
N GLU A 716 -39.35 8.36 -0.69
CA GLU A 716 -40.34 9.44 -0.49
C GLU A 716 -39.71 10.67 0.20
N PRO A 717 -40.19 11.89 -0.08
CA PRO A 717 -39.67 13.11 0.54
C PRO A 717 -39.93 13.17 2.05
N ALA A 718 -38.97 13.74 2.79
CA ALA A 718 -38.69 13.64 4.23
C ALA A 718 -39.77 14.12 5.23
N SER A 719 -41.06 14.14 4.91
CA SER A 719 -42.08 14.81 5.73
C SER A 719 -42.94 13.91 6.65
N MET A 720 -42.77 12.59 6.68
CA MET A 720 -43.46 11.73 7.66
C MET A 720 -42.78 10.37 7.86
N LEU A 721 -41.74 10.24 8.70
CA LEU A 721 -41.19 8.93 9.06
C LEU A 721 -40.62 8.90 10.49
N ALA A 722 -41.46 8.54 11.45
CA ALA A 722 -41.04 7.88 12.69
C ALA A 722 -41.64 6.47 12.66
N ASN A 723 -40.81 5.45 12.86
CA ASN A 723 -41.11 4.00 12.87
C ASN A 723 -41.00 3.24 11.53
N THR A 724 -39.77 2.96 11.10
CA THR A 724 -39.46 1.97 10.04
C THR A 724 -38.73 0.72 10.56
N CYS A 725 -38.51 0.58 11.87
CA CYS A 725 -37.79 -0.57 12.47
C CYS A 725 -38.66 -1.58 13.23
N SER A 726 -39.98 -1.43 13.30
CA SER A 726 -40.84 -2.35 14.08
C SER A 726 -41.27 -3.63 13.35
N LEU A 727 -40.64 -3.99 12.22
CA LEU A 727 -41.05 -5.14 11.39
C LEU A 727 -40.19 -6.41 11.59
N TYR A 728 -39.29 -6.42 12.58
CA TYR A 728 -38.46 -7.58 12.93
C TYR A 728 -38.61 -8.02 14.41
N SER A 729 -39.72 -7.68 15.06
CA SER A 729 -40.09 -8.20 16.39
C SER A 729 -41.15 -9.29 16.32
#